data_AF-A0A381XZW5-F1
#
_entry.id   AF-A0A381XZW5-F1
#
_cell.length_a   1.000
_cell.length_b   1.000
_cell.length_c   1.000
_cell.angle_alpha   90.00
_cell.angle_beta   90.00
_cell.angle_gamma   90.00
#
_symmetry.space_group_name_H-M   'P 1'
#
loop_
_entity.id
_entity.type
_entity.pdbx_description
1 polymer ?
#
loop_
_entity_poly.entity_id
_entity_poly.type
_entity_poly.pdbx_seq_one_letter_code
_entity_poly.pdbx_strand_id
1 'polypeptide(L)'
;VIIIKRILVPVSLLVLLIGINLFGNENTQSETIDYDIKLKLSGRDFDWPDWQMLQGDRDITDLLNMATTAPTPDSTMYLHADIPDSILDAGPVAATIFYGYGSNWGFSDAYFLGITGYENTFEASVPTPGSGQFDIGVQATLTFAGAEATVSQGPYNSANSDPAPYYLSIGDEPSGDQEGGSNFDIVDVGISFTDEKVFVKLTNAGGGFPVGGFFGPWNIYSVGFLNPEDEDQTLFGLAYCDGGFGLFYPGLWKFQAGTDLPEQIGDIDYSISGNILYMSANWSDIFSDPDFGSWPNEFEILGMAGITIEASLTEQTFADQTPPAIFNPSIQSFTIGENTPPSLSNHGFEITGDSEGLYDVAFYCSYLDEDNHFPLLSQLSVDGEIIETMSSADHNYADSSIFTVQTALPPGNHTYEMSFSDGMSDVGTGAISFTVGSDEETEYTFTNLSDWNMVGLSVGVEDENVSIIFPEAIDGTLYSFDGSYILEENLVNGQGYWLRFDNAGSTTISGTPINELTITLSEGWNMISGISTPVSVDVIIDPSGLIIPGTVYGFNGSYFSESTIETGYGYWLRSGGDGEITLSESGNSRKMVRVHLPESANTLRVNGQTLYFGVEDILHHDRLSYSLPPKPPAGAFDMRFEGDWKYTG
;
A
#
# COMPACT_ATOMS: atom_id res chain seq x y z
N VAL A 1 55.27 -13.30 -41.63
CA VAL A 1 55.68 -12.01 -41.02
C VAL A 1 55.59 -10.95 -42.09
N ILE A 2 54.54 -10.13 -42.05
CA ILE A 2 54.44 -8.73 -42.48
C ILE A 2 53.16 -8.23 -41.80
N ILE A 3 53.33 -7.25 -40.92
CA ILE A 3 52.26 -6.57 -40.18
C ILE A 3 51.77 -5.43 -41.06
N ILE A 4 50.47 -5.32 -41.29
CA ILE A 4 49.84 -4.08 -41.78
C ILE A 4 48.69 -3.74 -40.82
N LYS A 5 48.94 -2.76 -39.95
CA LYS A 5 47.92 -2.04 -39.17
C LYS A 5 47.03 -1.28 -40.16
N ARG A 6 45.72 -1.48 -40.14
CA ARG A 6 44.75 -0.50 -40.65
C ARG A 6 44.13 0.23 -39.47
N ILE A 7 44.50 1.50 -39.38
CA ILE A 7 43.82 2.53 -38.62
C ILE A 7 42.58 2.89 -39.45
N LEU A 8 41.37 2.71 -38.91
CA LEU A 8 40.16 3.33 -39.46
C LEU A 8 39.96 4.67 -38.75
N VAL A 9 40.19 5.75 -39.50
CA VAL A 9 39.68 7.11 -39.25
C VAL A 9 38.36 7.20 -40.04
N PRO A 10 37.33 7.89 -39.54
CA PRO A 10 36.07 8.04 -40.25
C PRO A 10 36.34 8.86 -41.51
N VAL A 11 36.21 8.23 -42.68
CA VAL A 11 36.14 8.95 -43.95
C VAL A 11 34.68 9.32 -44.10
N SER A 12 34.37 10.61 -43.95
CA SER A 12 33.11 11.20 -44.34
C SER A 12 32.77 10.75 -45.76
N LEU A 13 31.72 9.95 -45.90
CA LEU A 13 31.21 9.47 -47.18
C LEU A 13 30.43 10.59 -47.88
N LEU A 14 31.09 11.73 -48.10
CA LEU A 14 30.62 12.81 -48.94
C LEU A 14 31.29 12.66 -50.32
N VAL A 15 31.01 11.57 -51.04
CA VAL A 15 31.12 11.41 -52.52
C VAL A 15 30.67 9.99 -52.85
N LEU A 16 29.37 9.80 -53.07
CA LEU A 16 28.89 8.88 -54.10
C LEU A 16 27.53 9.35 -54.68
N LEU A 17 27.37 10.66 -54.89
CA LEU A 17 26.54 11.17 -55.97
C LEU A 17 27.39 11.15 -57.25
N ILE A 18 27.52 10.00 -57.89
CA ILE A 18 27.97 9.93 -59.28
C ILE A 18 26.76 9.49 -60.09
N GLY A 19 26.24 10.41 -60.88
CA GLY A 19 25.10 10.21 -61.74
C GLY A 19 25.23 8.95 -62.60
N ILE A 20 24.18 8.15 -62.59
CA ILE A 20 23.93 7.15 -63.61
C ILE A 20 23.55 7.90 -64.89
N ASN A 21 24.55 8.30 -65.68
CA ASN A 21 24.35 8.70 -67.07
C ASN A 21 24.26 7.43 -67.93
N LEU A 22 23.07 6.83 -68.03
CA LEU A 22 22.78 5.90 -69.13
C LEU A 22 22.29 6.71 -70.34
N PHE A 23 23.19 6.89 -71.30
CA PHE A 23 22.95 7.26 -72.71
C PHE A 23 22.18 8.55 -73.01
N GLY A 24 22.92 9.67 -73.05
CA GLY A 24 22.94 10.65 -74.14
C GLY A 24 21.67 11.42 -74.52
N ASN A 25 21.63 12.71 -74.16
CA ASN A 25 21.59 13.82 -75.13
C ASN A 25 21.86 15.15 -74.39
N GLU A 26 22.77 15.98 -74.90
CA GLU A 26 23.04 17.32 -74.36
C GLU A 26 21.86 18.26 -74.69
N ASN A 27 20.83 18.34 -73.84
CA ASN A 27 19.89 19.48 -73.71
C ASN A 27 18.75 19.21 -72.70
N THR A 28 19.05 18.74 -71.50
CA THR A 28 18.09 18.77 -70.39
C THR A 28 18.75 19.47 -69.21
N GLN A 29 18.00 20.39 -68.59
CA GLN A 29 18.37 20.95 -67.29
C GLN A 29 18.75 19.80 -66.37
N SER A 30 19.81 20.00 -65.58
CA SER A 30 20.07 19.17 -64.40
C SER A 30 18.86 19.31 -63.49
N GLU A 31 17.84 18.48 -63.67
CA GLU A 31 16.91 18.16 -62.60
C GLU A 31 17.77 17.46 -61.55
N THR A 32 18.20 18.21 -60.54
CA THR A 32 18.45 17.62 -59.23
C THR A 32 17.18 16.87 -58.88
N ILE A 33 17.26 15.54 -58.89
CA ILE A 33 16.20 14.70 -58.34
C ILE A 33 16.16 15.05 -56.85
N ASP A 34 15.18 15.86 -56.47
CA ASP A 34 14.86 16.15 -55.08
C ASP A 34 14.20 14.89 -54.55
N TYR A 35 14.93 14.08 -53.81
CA TYR A 35 14.39 12.88 -53.18
C TYR A 35 13.55 13.33 -51.98
N ASP A 36 12.27 13.62 -52.22
CA ASP A 36 11.28 14.03 -51.20
C ASP A 36 10.73 12.80 -50.45
N ILE A 37 11.64 11.96 -49.92
CA ILE A 37 11.26 10.79 -49.10
C ILE A 37 10.61 11.33 -47.82
N LYS A 38 9.35 10.95 -47.61
CA LYS A 38 8.55 11.32 -46.44
C LYS A 38 8.03 10.06 -45.77
N LEU A 39 8.26 9.98 -44.47
CA LEU A 39 7.68 8.98 -43.58
C LEU A 39 6.95 9.72 -42.46
N LYS A 40 5.74 10.19 -42.79
CA LYS A 40 4.92 11.03 -41.90
C LYS A 40 4.09 10.15 -41.01
N LEU A 41 4.47 10.13 -39.73
CA LEU A 41 3.95 9.19 -38.76
C LEU A 41 4.00 9.76 -37.36
N SER A 42 2.98 9.46 -36.59
CA SER A 42 2.86 9.72 -35.16
C SER A 42 2.11 8.57 -34.50
N GLY A 43 2.13 8.49 -33.17
CA GLY A 43 1.32 7.51 -32.43
C GLY A 43 -0.17 7.66 -32.70
N ARG A 44 -0.65 8.86 -33.08
CA ARG A 44 -2.07 9.11 -33.43
C ARG A 44 -2.54 8.36 -34.69
N ASP A 45 -1.62 7.82 -35.48
CA ASP A 45 -1.95 7.10 -36.73
C ASP A 45 -2.25 5.60 -36.48
N PHE A 46 -2.11 5.11 -35.25
CA PHE A 46 -2.33 3.71 -34.87
C PHE A 46 -3.61 3.53 -34.05
N ASP A 47 -4.18 2.34 -34.13
CA ASP A 47 -5.36 1.96 -33.36
C ASP A 47 -4.93 1.58 -31.94
N TRP A 48 -5.01 2.53 -31.01
CA TRP A 48 -4.73 2.32 -29.57
C TRP A 48 -6.00 2.03 -28.77
N PRO A 49 -5.89 1.40 -27.57
CA PRO A 49 -7.01 1.31 -26.64
C PRO A 49 -7.51 2.70 -26.26
N ASP A 50 -8.80 2.79 -25.89
CA ASP A 50 -9.32 4.04 -25.34
C ASP A 50 -8.69 4.30 -23.97
N TRP A 51 -7.69 5.19 -23.93
CA TRP A 51 -6.98 5.59 -22.71
C TRP A 51 -7.90 6.10 -21.61
N GLN A 52 -9.14 6.51 -21.92
CA GLN A 52 -10.13 6.84 -20.90
C GLN A 52 -10.41 5.66 -19.96
N MET A 53 -10.19 4.40 -20.37
CA MET A 53 -10.41 3.25 -19.51
C MET A 53 -9.51 3.23 -18.26
N LEU A 54 -8.49 4.09 -18.19
CA LEU A 54 -7.51 4.13 -17.10
C LEU A 54 -7.61 5.42 -16.28
N GLN A 55 -8.57 6.31 -16.58
CA GLN A 55 -8.67 7.62 -15.93
C GLN A 55 -9.69 7.63 -14.78
N GLY A 56 -9.37 8.34 -13.71
CA GLY A 56 -10.29 8.59 -12.59
C GLY A 56 -10.35 7.43 -11.60
N ASP A 57 -11.55 6.92 -11.31
CA ASP A 57 -11.82 5.79 -10.43
C ASP A 57 -11.65 4.41 -11.11
N ARG A 58 -10.80 4.35 -12.15
CA ARG A 58 -10.52 3.16 -12.97
C ARG A 58 -9.04 2.80 -12.92
N ASP A 59 -8.40 3.09 -11.80
CA ASP A 59 -7.00 2.80 -11.59
C ASP A 59 -6.78 1.29 -11.52
N ILE A 60 -6.06 0.74 -12.50
CA ILE A 60 -5.77 -0.70 -12.57
C ILE A 60 -4.48 -1.06 -11.82
N THR A 61 -3.90 -0.16 -11.03
CA THR A 61 -2.67 -0.45 -10.28
C THR A 61 -2.86 -1.61 -9.31
N ASP A 62 -4.04 -1.76 -8.70
CA ASP A 62 -4.34 -2.88 -7.79
C ASP A 62 -4.39 -4.24 -8.52
N LEU A 63 -4.74 -4.25 -9.81
CA LEU A 63 -4.62 -5.45 -10.66
C LEU A 63 -3.15 -5.86 -10.82
N LEU A 64 -2.27 -4.87 -10.97
CA LEU A 64 -0.84 -5.06 -11.21
C LEU A 64 -0.06 -5.35 -9.92
N ASN A 65 -0.59 -4.90 -8.76
CA ASN A 65 -0.02 -5.08 -7.43
C ASN A 65 -0.83 -6.08 -6.59
N MET A 66 -0.92 -7.31 -7.09
CA MET A 66 -1.59 -8.43 -6.43
C MET A 66 -1.09 -8.68 -4.99
N ALA A 67 -2.01 -8.96 -4.07
CA ALA A 67 -1.67 -9.53 -2.77
C ALA A 67 -1.46 -11.05 -2.90
N THR A 68 -0.64 -11.65 -2.03
CA THR A 68 -0.33 -13.09 -2.10
C THR A 68 -0.34 -13.76 -0.74
N THR A 69 -0.33 -15.09 -0.66
CA THR A 69 0.08 -15.79 0.57
C THR A 69 1.60 -15.95 0.60
N ALA A 70 2.18 -16.15 1.78
CA ALA A 70 3.62 -16.33 1.96
C ALA A 70 4.23 -17.41 1.03
N PRO A 71 5.45 -17.20 0.47
CA PRO A 71 6.07 -18.06 -0.54
C PRO A 71 6.62 -19.38 0.04
N THR A 72 5.72 -20.24 0.50
CA THR A 72 6.04 -21.52 1.14
C THR A 72 6.70 -22.48 0.15
N PRO A 73 7.85 -23.10 0.48
CA PRO A 73 8.53 -24.05 -0.42
C PRO A 73 7.69 -25.29 -0.76
N ASP A 74 7.76 -25.74 -2.02
CA ASP A 74 7.10 -26.96 -2.53
C ASP A 74 5.59 -27.02 -2.18
N SER A 75 4.91 -25.89 -2.27
CA SER A 75 3.51 -25.70 -1.84
C SER A 75 2.69 -25.00 -2.93
N THR A 76 1.52 -24.51 -2.55
CA THR A 76 0.69 -23.62 -3.34
C THR A 76 0.73 -22.22 -2.74
N MET A 77 1.00 -21.22 -3.56
CA MET A 77 0.79 -19.81 -3.24
C MET A 77 -0.54 -19.36 -3.86
N TYR A 78 -1.33 -18.62 -3.10
CA TYR A 78 -2.56 -17.99 -3.57
C TYR A 78 -2.31 -16.51 -3.85
N LEU A 79 -3.07 -15.96 -4.79
CA LEU A 79 -2.94 -14.58 -5.25
C LEU A 79 -4.31 -13.95 -5.36
N HIS A 80 -4.44 -12.71 -4.92
CA HIS A 80 -5.62 -11.87 -5.06
C HIS A 80 -5.26 -10.63 -5.88
N ALA A 81 -6.03 -10.39 -6.93
CA ALA A 81 -5.92 -9.21 -7.77
C ALA A 81 -7.25 -8.47 -7.76
N ASP A 82 -7.25 -7.23 -7.30
CA ASP A 82 -8.45 -6.41 -7.27
C ASP A 82 -8.64 -5.65 -8.57
N ILE A 83 -9.89 -5.44 -8.94
CA ILE A 83 -10.30 -4.69 -10.11
C ILE A 83 -11.22 -3.56 -9.66
N PRO A 84 -11.09 -2.33 -10.19
CA PRO A 84 -12.07 -1.28 -9.93
C PRO A 84 -13.48 -1.69 -10.36
N ASP A 85 -14.48 -1.42 -9.52
CA ASP A 85 -15.89 -1.71 -9.79
C ASP A 85 -16.35 -1.17 -11.15
N SER A 86 -15.86 0.02 -11.52
CA SER A 86 -16.14 0.70 -12.79
C SER A 86 -15.68 -0.08 -14.03
N ILE A 87 -14.61 -0.88 -13.92
CA ILE A 87 -14.13 -1.78 -14.97
C ILE A 87 -14.91 -3.09 -14.94
N LEU A 88 -15.11 -3.65 -13.74
CA LEU A 88 -15.83 -4.90 -13.54
C LEU A 88 -17.29 -4.82 -14.04
N ASP A 89 -17.95 -3.69 -13.81
CA ASP A 89 -19.32 -3.42 -14.28
C ASP A 89 -19.41 -3.15 -15.79
N ALA A 90 -18.30 -2.72 -16.41
CA ALA A 90 -18.28 -2.35 -17.82
C ALA A 90 -18.27 -3.56 -18.78
N GLY A 91 -17.79 -4.72 -18.31
CA GLY A 91 -17.75 -5.93 -19.11
C GLY A 91 -16.92 -7.05 -18.49
N PRO A 92 -16.75 -8.17 -19.23
CA PRO A 92 -15.97 -9.29 -18.73
C PRO A 92 -14.49 -8.92 -18.56
N VAL A 93 -13.91 -9.46 -17.49
CA VAL A 93 -12.47 -9.44 -17.20
C VAL A 93 -11.97 -10.87 -17.22
N ALA A 94 -10.93 -11.12 -18.01
CA ALA A 94 -10.22 -12.39 -18.04
C ALA A 94 -8.77 -12.14 -17.66
N ALA A 95 -8.33 -12.66 -16.52
CA ALA A 95 -6.96 -12.49 -16.03
C ALA A 95 -6.26 -13.84 -15.90
N THR A 96 -4.98 -13.86 -16.24
CA THR A 96 -4.08 -15.01 -16.14
C THR A 96 -2.81 -14.57 -15.44
N ILE A 97 -2.42 -15.31 -14.42
CA ILE A 97 -1.15 -15.14 -13.71
C ILE A 97 -0.09 -15.93 -14.45
N PHE A 98 0.98 -15.26 -14.86
CA PHE A 98 2.20 -15.93 -15.29
C PHE A 98 3.20 -15.94 -14.14
N TYR A 99 3.88 -17.06 -13.94
CA TYR A 99 4.79 -17.24 -12.81
C TYR A 99 6.00 -18.06 -13.20
N GLY A 100 7.14 -17.82 -12.56
CA GLY A 100 8.34 -18.59 -12.81
C GLY A 100 9.61 -17.76 -12.73
N TYR A 101 10.64 -18.23 -13.43
CA TYR A 101 11.95 -17.58 -13.45
C TYR A 101 12.80 -18.04 -14.63
N GLY A 102 13.56 -17.11 -15.21
CA GLY A 102 14.48 -17.39 -16.31
C GLY A 102 13.75 -17.92 -17.55
N SER A 103 14.03 -19.16 -17.95
CA SER A 103 13.39 -19.80 -19.12
C SER A 103 12.17 -20.65 -18.79
N ASN A 104 11.77 -20.75 -17.51
CA ASN A 104 10.69 -21.61 -17.06
C ASN A 104 9.55 -20.76 -16.52
N TRP A 105 8.47 -20.65 -17.29
CA TRP A 105 7.27 -19.91 -16.94
C TRP A 105 6.04 -20.80 -17.06
N GLY A 106 5.16 -20.71 -16.06
CA GLY A 106 3.84 -21.33 -16.03
C GLY A 106 2.74 -20.28 -16.06
N PHE A 107 1.51 -20.73 -16.26
CA PHE A 107 0.32 -19.89 -16.33
C PHE A 107 -0.79 -20.49 -15.46
N SER A 108 -1.58 -19.63 -14.82
CA SER A 108 -2.74 -19.99 -14.01
C SER A 108 -3.86 -19.00 -14.25
N ASP A 109 -5.04 -19.47 -14.62
CA ASP A 109 -6.20 -18.60 -14.81
C ASP A 109 -6.69 -18.10 -13.45
N ALA A 110 -7.01 -16.81 -13.37
CA ALA A 110 -7.63 -16.21 -12.20
C ALA A 110 -9.17 -16.30 -12.31
N TYR A 111 -9.83 -16.58 -11.20
CA TYR A 111 -11.29 -16.67 -11.12
C TYR A 111 -11.85 -15.60 -10.20
N PHE A 112 -12.99 -15.04 -10.60
CA PHE A 112 -13.71 -14.05 -9.82
C PHE A 112 -14.33 -14.67 -8.55
N LEU A 113 -14.06 -14.07 -7.38
CA LEU A 113 -14.56 -14.55 -6.09
C LEU A 113 -16.02 -14.11 -5.86
N GLY A 114 -16.29 -12.80 -5.84
CA GLY A 114 -17.64 -12.25 -5.71
C GLY A 114 -18.36 -12.61 -4.41
N ILE A 115 -17.61 -12.79 -3.32
CA ILE A 115 -18.12 -13.07 -1.97
C ILE A 115 -17.91 -11.85 -1.07
N THR A 116 -18.54 -11.83 0.11
CA THR A 116 -18.40 -10.71 1.05
C THR A 116 -16.94 -10.47 1.44
N GLY A 117 -16.50 -9.21 1.31
CA GLY A 117 -15.11 -8.79 1.50
C GLY A 117 -14.24 -8.94 0.26
N TYR A 118 -14.65 -9.70 -0.75
CA TYR A 118 -13.90 -9.97 -1.98
C TYR A 118 -14.78 -9.76 -3.23
N GLU A 119 -15.61 -8.72 -3.20
CA GLU A 119 -16.63 -8.45 -4.21
C GLU A 119 -16.04 -8.10 -5.58
N ASN A 120 -14.83 -7.55 -5.61
CA ASN A 120 -14.13 -7.11 -6.82
C ASN A 120 -12.78 -7.83 -7.04
N THR A 121 -12.60 -8.97 -6.37
CA THR A 121 -11.32 -9.71 -6.33
C THR A 121 -11.32 -10.93 -7.24
N PHE A 122 -10.20 -11.12 -7.93
CA PHE A 122 -9.87 -12.34 -8.66
C PHE A 122 -8.82 -13.14 -7.90
N GLU A 123 -9.07 -14.44 -7.74
CA GLU A 123 -8.15 -15.36 -7.09
C GLU A 123 -7.47 -16.29 -8.09
N ALA A 124 -6.17 -16.52 -7.91
CA ALA A 124 -5.43 -17.54 -8.61
C ALA A 124 -4.60 -18.36 -7.60
N SER A 125 -4.14 -19.52 -8.05
CA SER A 125 -3.19 -20.33 -7.29
C SER A 125 -2.06 -20.81 -8.19
N VAL A 126 -0.84 -20.80 -7.65
CA VAL A 126 0.38 -21.18 -8.38
C VAL A 126 1.23 -22.14 -7.53
N PRO A 127 1.87 -23.15 -8.14
CA PRO A 127 2.81 -24.01 -7.44
C PRO A 127 4.13 -23.28 -7.23
N THR A 128 4.65 -23.31 -6.00
CA THR A 128 5.97 -22.75 -5.68
C THR A 128 7.06 -23.82 -5.85
N PRO A 129 8.28 -23.43 -6.29
CA PRO A 129 9.42 -24.34 -6.27
C PRO A 129 9.90 -24.58 -4.82
N GLY A 130 10.86 -25.48 -4.63
CA GLY A 130 11.40 -25.75 -3.29
C GLY A 130 12.39 -24.70 -2.76
N SER A 131 12.90 -23.80 -3.61
CA SER A 131 13.79 -22.69 -3.23
C SER A 131 14.08 -21.78 -4.43
N GLY A 132 14.64 -20.59 -4.17
CA GLY A 132 15.16 -19.68 -5.18
C GLY A 132 14.22 -18.54 -5.50
N GLN A 133 14.57 -17.77 -6.54
CA GLN A 133 13.74 -16.67 -7.02
C GLN A 133 12.46 -17.20 -7.70
N PHE A 134 11.36 -16.53 -7.44
CA PHE A 134 10.06 -16.82 -8.02
C PHE A 134 9.35 -15.50 -8.31
N ASP A 135 9.09 -15.24 -9.59
CA ASP A 135 8.44 -14.02 -10.03
C ASP A 135 7.00 -14.34 -10.45
N ILE A 136 6.09 -13.40 -10.22
CA ILE A 136 4.69 -13.46 -10.65
C ILE A 136 4.32 -12.15 -11.35
N GLY A 137 3.48 -12.26 -12.37
CA GLY A 137 2.86 -11.09 -12.99
C GLY A 137 1.50 -11.45 -13.57
N VAL A 138 0.74 -10.42 -13.94
CA VAL A 138 -0.59 -10.55 -14.49
C VAL A 138 -0.63 -10.17 -15.97
N GLN A 139 -1.42 -10.93 -16.73
CA GLN A 139 -1.91 -10.54 -18.04
C GLN A 139 -3.43 -10.64 -18.03
N ALA A 140 -4.12 -9.57 -18.42
CA ALA A 140 -5.57 -9.51 -18.41
C ALA A 140 -6.12 -8.89 -19.69
N THR A 141 -7.30 -9.33 -20.11
CA THR A 141 -8.12 -8.64 -21.11
C THR A 141 -9.28 -7.96 -20.40
N LEU A 142 -9.32 -6.63 -20.53
CA LEU A 142 -10.35 -5.77 -19.94
C LEU A 142 -11.34 -5.33 -21.02
N THR A 143 -12.62 -5.22 -20.65
CA THR A 143 -13.66 -4.68 -21.53
C THR A 143 -14.20 -3.37 -20.97
N PHE A 144 -14.10 -2.27 -21.72
CA PHE A 144 -14.66 -0.98 -21.33
C PHE A 144 -15.44 -0.35 -22.49
N ALA A 145 -16.70 0.02 -22.24
CA ALA A 145 -17.61 0.62 -23.24
C ALA A 145 -17.73 -0.16 -24.58
N GLY A 146 -17.48 -1.47 -24.56
CA GLY A 146 -17.52 -2.36 -25.73
C GLY A 146 -16.20 -2.46 -26.51
N ALA A 147 -15.12 -1.83 -26.04
CA ALA A 147 -13.77 -2.04 -26.53
C ALA A 147 -12.99 -2.97 -25.59
N GLU A 148 -12.11 -3.80 -26.15
CA GLU A 148 -11.23 -4.69 -25.39
C GLU A 148 -9.80 -4.12 -25.38
N ALA A 149 -9.09 -4.32 -24.27
CA ALA A 149 -7.68 -3.98 -24.15
C ALA A 149 -6.94 -5.07 -23.38
N THR A 150 -5.78 -5.47 -23.90
CA THR A 150 -4.85 -6.33 -23.17
C THR A 150 -3.98 -5.47 -22.25
N VAL A 151 -3.97 -5.80 -20.97
CA VAL A 151 -3.04 -5.28 -19.97
C VAL A 151 -2.07 -6.40 -19.62
N SER A 152 -0.77 -6.12 -19.61
CA SER A 152 0.23 -7.14 -19.30
C SER A 152 1.44 -6.55 -18.59
N GLN A 153 1.96 -7.28 -17.62
CA GLN A 153 3.34 -7.17 -17.17
C GLN A 153 4.26 -8.01 -18.07
N GLY A 154 5.56 -8.05 -17.75
CA GLY A 154 6.56 -8.78 -18.51
C GLY A 154 7.40 -9.75 -17.66
N PRO A 155 7.90 -10.86 -18.22
CA PRO A 155 8.91 -11.70 -17.59
C PRO A 155 10.21 -10.93 -17.32
N TYR A 156 10.69 -10.96 -16.08
CA TYR A 156 11.94 -10.30 -15.71
C TYR A 156 13.18 -11.10 -16.14
N ASN A 157 14.07 -10.44 -16.87
CA ASN A 157 15.31 -11.01 -17.40
C ASN A 157 16.49 -10.70 -16.46
N SER A 158 16.49 -11.29 -15.26
CA SER A 158 17.55 -11.07 -14.25
C SER A 158 18.98 -11.35 -14.75
N ALA A 159 19.13 -12.21 -15.77
CA ALA A 159 20.42 -12.54 -16.38
C ALA A 159 20.89 -11.49 -17.39
N ASN A 160 20.06 -10.49 -17.71
CA ASN A 160 20.27 -9.49 -18.75
C ASN A 160 20.77 -10.11 -20.08
N SER A 161 20.23 -11.27 -20.42
CA SER A 161 20.62 -12.01 -21.62
C SER A 161 19.96 -11.43 -22.86
N ASP A 162 20.68 -11.35 -23.97
CA ASP A 162 20.18 -10.87 -25.25
C ASP A 162 20.51 -11.89 -26.37
N PRO A 163 19.53 -12.64 -26.90
CA PRO A 163 18.10 -12.58 -26.58
C PRO A 163 17.76 -13.01 -25.15
N ALA A 164 16.63 -12.52 -24.64
CA ALA A 164 16.10 -12.89 -23.33
C ALA A 164 15.77 -14.40 -23.27
N PRO A 165 15.87 -15.03 -22.08
CA PRO A 165 15.62 -16.47 -21.93
C PRO A 165 14.15 -16.85 -22.19
N TYR A 166 13.23 -15.89 -22.04
CA TYR A 166 11.81 -16.06 -22.31
C TYR A 166 11.21 -14.71 -22.73
N TYR A 167 10.17 -14.75 -23.57
CA TYR A 167 9.40 -13.59 -24.01
C TYR A 167 7.92 -13.94 -23.89
N LEU A 168 7.17 -13.17 -23.10
CA LEU A 168 5.72 -13.33 -22.97
C LEU A 168 5.04 -12.74 -24.21
N SER A 169 4.19 -13.53 -24.86
CA SER A 169 3.36 -13.07 -25.98
C SER A 169 2.30 -12.09 -25.48
N ILE A 170 2.15 -10.99 -26.21
CA ILE A 170 1.26 -9.89 -25.87
C ILE A 170 0.08 -9.92 -26.84
N GLY A 171 -1.03 -10.49 -26.36
CA GLY A 171 -2.26 -10.63 -27.14
C GLY A 171 -2.23 -11.77 -28.17
N ASP A 172 -3.42 -12.13 -28.64
CA ASP A 172 -3.61 -13.04 -29.76
C ASP A 172 -3.63 -12.24 -31.07
N GLU A 173 -2.69 -12.52 -31.96
CA GLU A 173 -2.61 -11.89 -33.27
C GLU A 173 -3.04 -12.88 -34.37
N PRO A 174 -4.10 -12.59 -35.16
CA PRO A 174 -4.48 -13.43 -36.29
C PRO A 174 -3.38 -13.46 -37.37
N SER A 175 -3.51 -14.37 -38.33
CA SER A 175 -2.62 -14.39 -39.50
C SER A 175 -3.42 -14.07 -40.74
N GLY A 176 -2.81 -13.33 -41.66
CA GLY A 176 -3.39 -13.01 -42.96
C GLY A 176 -4.23 -11.73 -42.99
N ASP A 177 -4.11 -10.89 -41.97
CA ASP A 177 -4.74 -9.58 -41.83
C ASP A 177 -3.83 -8.41 -42.23
N GLN A 178 -2.58 -8.68 -42.56
CA GLN A 178 -1.67 -7.68 -43.12
C GLN A 178 -2.13 -7.21 -44.51
N GLU A 179 -1.86 -5.93 -44.78
CA GLU A 179 -1.87 -5.34 -46.10
C GLU A 179 -0.52 -5.58 -46.81
N GLY A 180 -0.58 -6.00 -48.08
CA GLY A 180 0.61 -6.22 -48.90
C GLY A 180 1.20 -7.63 -48.83
N GLY A 181 2.53 -7.73 -48.70
CA GLY A 181 3.27 -8.99 -48.76
C GLY A 181 3.19 -9.83 -47.49
N SER A 182 3.32 -11.16 -47.61
CA SER A 182 3.32 -12.07 -46.45
C SER A 182 4.45 -11.80 -45.45
N ASN A 183 5.50 -11.08 -45.86
CA ASN A 183 6.60 -10.65 -45.00
C ASN A 183 6.21 -9.51 -44.05
N PHE A 184 4.98 -9.03 -44.05
CA PHE A 184 4.47 -8.03 -43.12
C PHE A 184 3.54 -8.61 -42.05
N ASP A 185 3.04 -9.83 -42.25
CA ASP A 185 2.16 -10.59 -41.34
C ASP A 185 2.90 -10.97 -40.05
N ILE A 186 2.83 -10.09 -39.06
CA ILE A 186 3.30 -10.39 -37.71
C ILE A 186 2.22 -11.22 -37.04
N VAL A 187 2.61 -12.28 -36.36
CA VAL A 187 1.66 -13.21 -35.70
C VAL A 187 1.91 -13.35 -34.20
N ASP A 188 2.90 -12.62 -33.68
CA ASP A 188 3.20 -12.58 -32.26
C ASP A 188 4.23 -11.47 -31.98
N VAL A 189 3.91 -10.63 -30.99
CA VAL A 189 4.85 -9.72 -30.34
C VAL A 189 5.08 -10.26 -28.94
N GLY A 190 6.34 -10.39 -28.54
CA GLY A 190 6.66 -10.79 -27.18
C GLY A 190 7.60 -9.83 -26.49
N ILE A 191 7.52 -9.78 -25.16
CA ILE A 191 8.30 -8.87 -24.32
C ILE A 191 8.98 -9.58 -23.15
N SER A 192 10.10 -9.02 -22.73
CA SER A 192 10.78 -9.25 -21.46
C SER A 192 11.55 -7.96 -21.11
N PHE A 193 11.91 -7.76 -19.85
CA PHE A 193 12.58 -6.53 -19.44
C PHE A 193 13.55 -6.73 -18.28
N THR A 194 14.37 -5.71 -18.05
CA THR A 194 15.07 -5.43 -16.80
C THR A 194 14.79 -3.98 -16.41
N ASP A 195 15.27 -3.57 -15.24
CA ASP A 195 15.19 -2.17 -14.80
C ASP A 195 15.89 -1.20 -15.78
N GLU A 196 16.84 -1.71 -16.57
CA GLU A 196 17.64 -0.91 -17.50
C GLU A 196 17.24 -1.05 -18.97
N LYS A 197 16.73 -2.23 -19.40
CA LYS A 197 16.50 -2.55 -20.82
C LYS A 197 15.14 -3.19 -21.08
N VAL A 198 14.62 -2.92 -22.26
CA VAL A 198 13.50 -3.66 -22.85
C VAL A 198 14.01 -4.67 -23.87
N PHE A 199 13.41 -5.86 -23.91
CA PHE A 199 13.66 -6.90 -24.90
C PHE A 199 12.34 -7.23 -25.58
N VAL A 200 12.31 -7.13 -26.90
CA VAL A 200 11.13 -7.45 -27.70
C VAL A 200 11.45 -8.50 -28.75
N LYS A 201 10.44 -9.27 -29.13
CA LYS A 201 10.48 -10.15 -30.30
C LYS A 201 9.30 -9.87 -31.22
N LEU A 202 9.53 -10.06 -32.51
CA LEU A 202 8.50 -10.17 -33.53
C LEU A 202 8.58 -11.55 -34.17
N THR A 203 7.45 -12.24 -34.31
CA THR A 203 7.34 -13.49 -35.05
C THR A 203 6.56 -13.23 -36.33
N ASN A 204 7.12 -13.60 -37.49
CA ASN A 204 6.54 -13.27 -38.80
C ASN A 204 6.08 -14.54 -39.54
N ALA A 205 4.84 -14.56 -40.03
CA ALA A 205 4.30 -15.69 -40.79
C ALA A 205 4.95 -15.87 -42.18
N GLY A 206 5.42 -14.78 -42.79
CA GLY A 206 6.17 -14.76 -44.03
C GLY A 206 7.57 -15.38 -43.96
N GLY A 207 8.04 -15.72 -42.76
CA GLY A 207 9.25 -16.52 -42.56
C GLY A 207 10.56 -15.75 -42.46
N GLY A 208 10.54 -14.41 -42.48
CA GLY A 208 11.73 -13.58 -42.30
C GLY A 208 11.47 -12.07 -42.43
N PHE A 209 12.53 -11.27 -42.31
CA PHE A 209 12.47 -9.81 -42.23
C PHE A 209 13.28 -9.15 -43.36
N PRO A 210 12.83 -9.22 -44.62
CA PRO A 210 13.49 -8.54 -45.73
C PRO A 210 13.34 -7.02 -45.60
N VAL A 211 14.44 -6.27 -45.67
CA VAL A 211 14.45 -4.80 -45.46
C VAL A 211 14.34 -3.96 -46.74
N GLY A 212 14.41 -4.59 -47.91
CA GLY A 212 14.31 -3.91 -49.21
C GLY A 212 15.63 -3.77 -49.98
N GLY A 213 15.59 -3.06 -51.11
CA GLY A 213 16.73 -2.82 -51.99
C GLY A 213 17.16 -1.35 -52.07
N PHE A 214 18.21 -1.04 -52.86
CA PHE A 214 18.77 0.33 -52.93
C PHE A 214 17.75 1.43 -53.32
N PHE A 215 16.75 1.11 -54.14
CA PHE A 215 15.70 2.04 -54.58
C PHE A 215 14.33 1.80 -53.90
N GLY A 216 14.30 0.95 -52.87
CA GLY A 216 13.07 0.53 -52.22
C GLY A 216 12.28 -0.52 -53.02
N PRO A 217 11.05 -0.85 -52.58
CA PRO A 217 10.49 -0.42 -51.29
C PRO A 217 11.36 -0.93 -50.11
N TRP A 218 11.34 -0.17 -49.01
CA TRP A 218 12.06 -0.42 -47.77
C TRP A 218 11.07 -0.83 -46.70
N ASN A 219 11.35 -1.95 -46.05
CA ASN A 219 10.46 -2.49 -45.05
C ASN A 219 11.00 -2.14 -43.67
N ILE A 220 10.10 -1.69 -42.81
CA ILE A 220 10.39 -1.32 -41.43
C ILE A 220 9.58 -2.27 -40.54
N TYR A 221 10.28 -2.95 -39.64
CA TYR A 221 9.70 -3.83 -38.64
C TYR A 221 9.98 -3.22 -37.28
N SER A 222 8.94 -2.83 -36.56
CA SER A 222 9.09 -2.07 -35.32
C SER A 222 8.24 -2.63 -34.20
N VAL A 223 8.71 -2.49 -32.96
CA VAL A 223 7.85 -2.52 -31.77
C VAL A 223 7.84 -1.12 -31.20
N GLY A 224 6.67 -0.49 -31.21
CA GLY A 224 6.45 0.87 -30.75
C GLY A 224 6.01 0.92 -29.29
N PHE A 225 6.51 1.91 -28.57
CA PHE A 225 6.10 2.29 -27.23
C PHE A 225 5.58 3.73 -27.23
N LEU A 226 4.52 4.00 -26.47
CA LEU A 226 4.06 5.36 -26.21
C LEU A 226 3.76 5.60 -24.73
N ASN A 227 3.84 6.86 -24.33
CA ASN A 227 3.27 7.33 -23.07
C ASN A 227 1.78 7.69 -23.30
N PRO A 228 0.81 7.02 -22.66
CA PRO A 228 -0.61 7.33 -22.83
C PRO A 228 -1.00 8.76 -22.39
N GLU A 229 -0.18 9.42 -21.56
CA GLU A 229 -0.38 10.81 -21.15
C GLU A 229 0.10 11.84 -22.18
N ASP A 230 0.93 11.43 -23.15
CA ASP A 230 1.40 12.35 -24.18
C ASP A 230 0.24 12.73 -25.09
N GLU A 231 -0.23 13.98 -24.98
CA GLU A 231 -1.29 14.53 -25.84
C GLU A 231 -0.93 14.44 -27.32
N ASP A 232 0.36 14.54 -27.67
CA ASP A 232 0.86 14.43 -29.04
C ASP A 232 1.04 12.99 -29.51
N GLN A 233 0.94 12.02 -28.59
CA GLN A 233 1.14 10.59 -28.81
C GLN A 233 2.38 10.33 -29.66
N THR A 234 3.53 10.77 -29.19
CA THR A 234 4.83 10.48 -29.77
C THR A 234 5.13 8.99 -29.63
N LEU A 235 5.50 8.34 -30.73
CA LEU A 235 5.81 6.91 -30.74
C LEU A 235 7.33 6.70 -30.75
N PHE A 236 7.80 5.80 -29.89
CA PHE A 236 9.19 5.41 -29.76
C PHE A 236 9.35 3.94 -30.19
N GLY A 237 9.94 3.70 -31.36
CA GLY A 237 10.00 2.39 -31.99
C GLY A 237 11.39 1.79 -32.03
N LEU A 238 11.56 0.58 -31.50
CA LEU A 238 12.71 -0.27 -31.81
C LEU A 238 12.50 -0.84 -33.20
N ALA A 239 13.22 -0.33 -34.20
CA ALA A 239 12.96 -0.67 -35.60
C ALA A 239 14.16 -1.36 -36.27
N TYR A 240 13.87 -2.45 -36.97
CA TYR A 240 14.78 -3.09 -37.91
C TYR A 240 14.42 -2.70 -39.34
N CYS A 241 15.31 -1.95 -39.99
CA CYS A 241 15.18 -1.48 -41.37
C CYS A 241 16.57 -1.21 -41.98
N ASP A 242 16.67 -1.17 -43.29
CA ASP A 242 17.91 -0.78 -44.01
C ASP A 242 17.55 -0.19 -45.38
N GLY A 243 17.98 1.04 -45.64
CA GLY A 243 17.85 1.64 -46.96
C GLY A 243 17.62 3.16 -46.95
N GLY A 244 16.81 3.64 -47.89
CA GLY A 244 16.51 5.07 -48.04
C GLY A 244 17.72 5.93 -48.37
N PHE A 245 18.70 5.41 -49.13
CA PHE A 245 20.01 6.09 -49.33
C PHE A 245 20.80 6.33 -48.04
N GLY A 246 20.60 5.47 -47.04
CA GLY A 246 21.20 5.60 -45.71
C GLY A 246 20.41 6.50 -44.77
N LEU A 247 19.12 6.69 -45.05
CA LEU A 247 18.19 7.33 -44.13
C LEU A 247 17.61 6.34 -43.11
N PHE A 248 17.57 5.04 -43.43
CA PHE A 248 16.99 4.00 -42.57
C PHE A 248 18.05 2.97 -42.21
N TYR A 249 18.18 2.71 -40.90
CA TYR A 249 19.06 1.72 -40.29
C TYR A 249 18.41 1.16 -39.02
N PRO A 250 18.84 -0.03 -38.55
CA PRO A 250 18.35 -0.55 -37.28
C PRO A 250 18.65 0.45 -36.15
N GLY A 251 17.64 0.80 -35.36
CA GLY A 251 17.80 1.82 -34.33
C GLY A 251 16.54 2.04 -33.51
N LEU A 252 16.65 2.92 -32.52
CA LEU A 252 15.53 3.46 -31.77
C LEU A 252 15.10 4.76 -32.42
N TRP A 253 13.85 4.80 -32.88
CA TRP A 253 13.30 5.87 -33.69
C TRP A 253 12.14 6.56 -32.98
N LYS A 254 12.11 7.89 -33.06
CA LYS A 254 11.05 8.75 -32.57
C LYS A 254 10.19 9.23 -33.74
N PHE A 255 8.89 8.97 -33.68
CA PHE A 255 7.89 9.35 -34.69
C PHE A 255 6.96 10.41 -34.13
N GLN A 256 6.99 11.60 -34.73
CA GLN A 256 6.30 12.80 -34.20
C GLN A 256 5.37 13.44 -35.23
N ALA A 257 4.25 13.93 -34.72
CA ALA A 257 3.28 14.67 -35.50
C ALA A 257 3.92 15.90 -36.16
N GLY A 258 3.66 16.08 -37.46
CA GLY A 258 4.12 17.25 -38.21
C GLY A 258 5.58 17.18 -38.70
N THR A 259 6.30 16.10 -38.44
CA THR A 259 7.63 15.84 -39.02
C THR A 259 7.51 15.13 -40.38
N ASP A 260 8.46 15.38 -41.28
CA ASP A 260 8.51 14.72 -42.60
C ASP A 260 9.20 13.34 -42.52
N LEU A 261 10.06 13.11 -41.54
CA LEU A 261 10.81 11.88 -41.29
C LEU A 261 10.97 11.65 -39.78
N PRO A 262 11.02 10.40 -39.31
CA PRO A 262 11.34 10.11 -37.92
C PRO A 262 12.79 10.45 -37.58
N GLU A 263 13.04 10.66 -36.29
CA GLU A 263 14.37 10.94 -35.75
C GLU A 263 14.95 9.67 -35.12
N GLN A 264 16.19 9.30 -35.48
CA GLN A 264 16.90 8.26 -34.75
C GLN A 264 17.48 8.84 -33.46
N ILE A 265 17.05 8.31 -32.32
CA ILE A 265 17.43 8.79 -30.99
C ILE A 265 18.38 7.83 -30.27
N GLY A 266 18.54 6.60 -30.76
CA GLY A 266 19.42 5.60 -30.18
C GLY A 266 19.74 4.44 -31.11
N ASP A 267 20.67 3.59 -30.66
CA ASP A 267 20.97 2.31 -31.28
C ASP A 267 20.14 1.20 -30.62
N ILE A 268 19.94 0.09 -31.33
CA ILE A 268 19.36 -1.14 -30.77
C ILE A 268 20.32 -2.30 -30.95
N ASP A 269 20.27 -3.26 -30.04
CA ASP A 269 20.80 -4.60 -30.29
C ASP A 269 19.73 -5.40 -31.05
N TYR A 270 20.14 -6.20 -32.06
CA TYR A 270 19.19 -7.03 -32.79
C TYR A 270 19.80 -8.34 -33.29
N SER A 271 18.96 -9.37 -33.42
CA SER A 271 19.32 -10.64 -34.07
C SER A 271 18.12 -11.31 -34.71
N ILE A 272 18.35 -12.10 -35.76
CA ILE A 272 17.29 -12.83 -36.48
C ILE A 272 17.58 -14.33 -36.40
N SER A 273 16.59 -15.11 -35.97
CA SER A 273 16.62 -16.57 -35.94
C SER A 273 15.39 -17.14 -36.62
N GLY A 274 15.55 -17.56 -37.89
CA GLY A 274 14.43 -18.04 -38.69
C GLY A 274 13.42 -16.93 -38.94
N ASN A 275 12.20 -17.10 -38.43
CA ASN A 275 11.10 -16.15 -38.57
C ASN A 275 10.91 -15.24 -37.34
N ILE A 276 11.88 -15.21 -36.42
CA ILE A 276 11.85 -14.37 -35.22
C ILE A 276 12.94 -13.31 -35.31
N LEU A 277 12.56 -12.05 -35.08
CA LEU A 277 13.44 -10.90 -34.92
C LEU A 277 13.44 -10.52 -33.45
N TYR A 278 14.62 -10.53 -32.83
CA TYR A 278 14.85 -10.05 -31.46
C TYR A 278 15.45 -8.66 -31.52
N MET A 279 14.96 -7.74 -30.67
CA MET A 279 15.50 -6.40 -30.52
C MET A 279 15.57 -6.02 -29.04
N SER A 280 16.54 -5.19 -28.66
CA SER A 280 16.61 -4.61 -27.31
C SER A 280 17.14 -3.17 -27.33
N ALA A 281 16.71 -2.38 -26.35
CA ALA A 281 17.12 -0.99 -26.15
C ALA A 281 17.16 -0.67 -24.65
N ASN A 282 17.85 0.41 -24.25
CA ASN A 282 17.80 0.87 -22.86
C ASN A 282 16.54 1.72 -22.65
N TRP A 283 15.88 1.53 -21.51
CA TRP A 283 14.74 2.36 -21.11
C TRP A 283 15.11 3.84 -21.04
N SER A 284 16.34 4.14 -20.60
CA SER A 284 16.84 5.51 -20.51
C SER A 284 16.84 6.26 -21.85
N ASP A 285 17.00 5.55 -22.97
CA ASP A 285 17.02 6.15 -24.31
C ASP A 285 15.61 6.59 -24.75
N ILE A 286 14.55 6.04 -24.13
CA ILE A 286 13.15 6.41 -24.33
C ILE A 286 12.72 7.43 -23.27
N PHE A 287 12.83 7.08 -21.99
CA PHE A 287 12.28 7.86 -20.87
C PHE A 287 13.01 9.17 -20.59
N SER A 288 14.24 9.33 -21.09
CA SER A 288 14.97 10.60 -20.97
C SER A 288 14.69 11.58 -22.12
N ASP A 289 13.98 11.15 -23.17
CA ASP A 289 13.61 12.03 -24.27
C ASP A 289 12.58 13.06 -23.77
N PRO A 290 12.81 14.37 -23.96
CA PRO A 290 11.89 15.41 -23.51
C PRO A 290 10.47 15.28 -24.06
N ASP A 291 10.31 14.66 -25.23
CA ASP A 291 9.03 14.48 -25.90
C ASP A 291 8.28 13.23 -25.38
N PHE A 292 8.89 12.39 -24.54
CA PHE A 292 8.22 11.25 -23.90
C PHE A 292 7.35 11.70 -22.70
N GLY A 293 7.75 12.75 -21.99
CA GLY A 293 7.14 13.18 -20.74
C GLY A 293 7.82 12.60 -19.50
N SER A 294 7.12 12.64 -18.35
CA SER A 294 7.64 12.06 -17.10
C SER A 294 7.52 10.54 -17.09
N TRP A 295 8.54 9.88 -16.54
CA TRP A 295 8.50 8.47 -16.17
C TRP A 295 8.94 8.28 -14.70
N PRO A 296 8.23 7.47 -13.90
CA PRO A 296 6.93 6.87 -14.20
C PRO A 296 5.86 7.93 -14.50
N ASN A 297 4.92 7.59 -15.39
CA ASN A 297 3.71 8.40 -15.59
C ASN A 297 2.68 8.07 -14.49
N GLU A 298 1.55 8.77 -14.42
CA GLU A 298 0.50 8.62 -13.38
C GLU A 298 0.05 7.17 -13.21
N PHE A 299 0.09 6.39 -14.29
CA PHE A 299 -0.42 5.02 -14.35
C PHE A 299 0.68 3.95 -14.38
N GLU A 300 1.96 4.36 -14.41
CA GLU A 300 3.14 3.51 -14.58
C GLU A 300 3.08 2.53 -15.76
N ILE A 301 2.45 2.91 -16.88
CA ILE A 301 2.20 2.05 -18.05
C ILE A 301 2.60 2.67 -19.38
N LEU A 302 2.79 1.83 -20.37
CA LEU A 302 3.11 2.17 -21.75
C LEU A 302 2.06 1.58 -22.69
N GLY A 303 1.76 2.27 -23.78
CA GLY A 303 1.15 1.61 -24.93
C GLY A 303 2.22 0.86 -25.71
N MET A 304 1.92 -0.36 -26.17
CA MET A 304 2.84 -1.20 -26.94
C MET A 304 2.14 -1.85 -28.14
N ALA A 305 2.77 -1.84 -29.32
CA ALA A 305 2.30 -2.58 -30.49
C ALA A 305 3.44 -2.96 -31.45
N GLY A 306 3.30 -4.08 -32.14
CA GLY A 306 4.13 -4.43 -33.30
C GLY A 306 3.59 -3.72 -34.54
N ILE A 307 4.49 -3.16 -35.34
CA ILE A 307 4.16 -2.31 -36.49
C ILE A 307 5.03 -2.70 -37.66
N THR A 308 4.43 -2.86 -38.84
CA THR A 308 5.18 -2.99 -40.10
C THR A 308 4.78 -1.96 -41.14
N ILE A 309 5.79 -1.39 -41.79
CA ILE A 309 5.63 -0.32 -42.77
C ILE A 309 6.42 -0.67 -44.03
N GLU A 310 5.82 -0.45 -45.19
CA GLU A 310 6.51 -0.41 -46.48
C GLU A 310 6.66 1.04 -46.93
N ALA A 311 7.89 1.52 -47.03
CA ALA A 311 8.22 2.87 -47.47
C ALA A 311 8.91 2.87 -48.84
N SER A 312 8.62 3.85 -49.68
CA SER A 312 9.25 4.03 -50.98
C SER A 312 9.64 5.49 -51.19
N LEU A 313 10.13 5.82 -52.39
CA LEU A 313 10.46 7.20 -52.76
C LEU A 313 9.26 8.14 -52.81
N THR A 314 8.04 7.61 -52.97
CA THR A 314 6.85 8.41 -53.25
C THR A 314 5.64 8.05 -52.39
N GLU A 315 5.66 6.88 -51.76
CA GLU A 315 4.52 6.30 -51.03
C GLU A 315 5.00 5.60 -49.76
N GLN A 316 4.16 5.60 -48.73
CA GLN A 316 4.29 4.77 -47.53
C GLN A 316 2.98 3.99 -47.34
N THR A 317 3.08 2.74 -46.89
CA THR A 317 1.95 1.85 -46.61
C THR A 317 2.10 1.28 -45.21
N PHE A 318 1.07 1.44 -44.38
CA PHE A 318 0.93 0.67 -43.13
C PHE A 318 0.52 -0.73 -43.52
N ALA A 319 1.46 -1.66 -43.35
CA ALA A 319 1.27 -3.02 -43.79
C ALA A 319 0.63 -3.86 -42.69
N ASP A 320 1.01 -3.66 -41.44
CA ASP A 320 0.44 -4.41 -40.33
C ASP A 320 0.56 -3.68 -38.99
N GLN A 321 -0.40 -3.89 -38.09
CA GLN A 321 -0.35 -3.46 -36.70
C GLN A 321 -0.96 -4.55 -35.82
N THR A 322 -0.15 -5.08 -34.89
CA THR A 322 -0.64 -6.05 -33.92
C THR A 322 -1.59 -5.38 -32.92
N PRO A 323 -2.44 -6.15 -32.19
CA PRO A 323 -3.39 -5.58 -31.26
C PRO A 323 -2.58 -4.86 -30.18
N PRO A 324 -2.88 -3.60 -29.89
CA PRO A 324 -2.12 -2.85 -28.92
C PRO A 324 -2.33 -3.42 -27.53
N ALA A 325 -1.31 -3.29 -26.68
CA ALA A 325 -1.41 -3.63 -25.28
C ALA A 325 -0.97 -2.47 -24.38
N ILE A 326 -1.54 -2.46 -23.19
CA ILE A 326 -1.10 -1.67 -22.06
C ILE A 326 -0.05 -2.49 -21.33
N PHE A 327 1.18 -1.99 -21.30
CA PHE A 327 2.33 -2.68 -20.74
C PHE A 327 2.84 -1.96 -19.49
N ASN A 328 2.95 -2.69 -18.38
CA ASN A 328 3.60 -2.21 -17.17
C ASN A 328 4.97 -2.90 -17.03
N PRO A 329 6.10 -2.17 -17.08
CA PRO A 329 7.44 -2.76 -16.95
C PRO A 329 7.80 -3.02 -15.47
N SER A 330 6.93 -3.72 -14.75
CA SER A 330 7.19 -4.20 -13.39
C SER A 330 6.78 -5.66 -13.23
N ILE A 331 7.23 -6.27 -12.15
CA ILE A 331 6.89 -7.63 -11.75
C ILE A 331 7.02 -7.74 -10.23
N GLN A 332 6.31 -8.67 -9.61
CA GLN A 332 6.53 -9.01 -8.22
C GLN A 332 7.50 -10.20 -8.11
N SER A 333 8.52 -10.06 -7.26
CA SER A 333 9.61 -11.02 -7.11
C SER A 333 9.73 -11.48 -5.67
N PHE A 334 9.78 -12.79 -5.46
CA PHE A 334 9.90 -13.43 -4.16
C PHE A 334 11.15 -14.30 -4.08
N THR A 335 11.70 -14.42 -2.87
CA THR A 335 12.60 -15.52 -2.54
C THR A 335 11.79 -16.60 -1.82
N ILE A 336 11.71 -17.80 -2.39
CA ILE A 336 10.97 -18.89 -1.77
C ILE A 336 11.54 -19.23 -0.39
N GLY A 337 10.64 -19.29 0.60
CA GLY A 337 10.95 -19.57 2.00
C GLY A 337 11.39 -18.37 2.83
N GLU A 338 11.42 -17.16 2.27
CA GLU A 338 11.56 -15.90 3.02
C GLU A 338 10.16 -15.34 3.32
N ASN A 339 9.94 -14.90 4.57
CA ASN A 339 8.67 -14.37 5.04
C ASN A 339 8.88 -13.54 6.31
N THR A 340 8.31 -12.35 6.33
CA THR A 340 8.15 -11.53 7.53
C THR A 340 6.83 -11.91 8.21
N PRO A 341 6.84 -12.49 9.43
CA PRO A 341 5.60 -12.92 10.07
C PRO A 341 4.61 -11.76 10.28
N PRO A 342 3.31 -11.99 10.09
CA PRO A 342 2.29 -10.97 10.32
C PRO A 342 2.16 -10.65 11.80
N SER A 343 1.54 -9.51 12.08
CA SER A 343 1.22 -9.04 13.43
C SER A 343 -0.24 -8.66 13.55
N LEU A 344 -0.79 -8.84 14.76
CA LEU A 344 -2.15 -8.45 15.11
C LEU A 344 -2.10 -7.27 16.09
N SER A 345 -3.00 -6.32 15.91
CA SER A 345 -3.18 -5.18 16.80
C SER A 345 -4.65 -4.74 16.83
N ASN A 346 -5.00 -3.83 17.75
CA ASN A 346 -6.33 -3.23 17.86
C ASN A 346 -7.46 -4.25 17.63
N HIS A 347 -7.46 -5.31 18.45
CA HIS A 347 -8.42 -6.39 18.38
C HIS A 347 -9.40 -6.31 19.54
N GLY A 348 -10.65 -6.67 19.29
CA GLY A 348 -11.69 -6.54 20.30
C GLY A 348 -13.04 -7.00 19.80
N PHE A 349 -14.07 -6.57 20.53
CA PHE A 349 -15.45 -6.83 20.19
C PHE A 349 -16.34 -5.65 20.57
N GLU A 350 -17.46 -5.51 19.87
CA GLU A 350 -18.53 -4.56 20.15
C GLU A 350 -19.87 -5.30 20.18
N ILE A 351 -20.74 -4.94 21.13
CA ILE A 351 -22.12 -5.43 21.16
C ILE A 351 -22.94 -4.51 20.27
N THR A 352 -23.39 -5.03 19.12
CA THR A 352 -24.09 -4.25 18.08
C THR A 352 -25.61 -4.32 18.19
N GLY A 353 -26.14 -5.21 19.04
CA GLY A 353 -27.57 -5.34 19.27
C GLY A 353 -27.93 -6.51 20.18
N ASP A 354 -29.21 -6.63 20.48
CA ASP A 354 -29.80 -7.78 21.17
C ASP A 354 -31.01 -8.32 20.40
N SER A 355 -31.07 -9.64 20.22
CA SER A 355 -32.22 -10.29 19.60
C SER A 355 -32.53 -11.63 20.25
N GLU A 356 -33.77 -11.81 20.67
CA GLU A 356 -34.31 -13.08 21.19
C GLU A 356 -33.51 -13.71 22.36
N GLY A 357 -32.84 -12.89 23.18
CA GLY A 357 -32.03 -13.35 24.32
C GLY A 357 -30.60 -13.75 23.98
N LEU A 358 -30.16 -13.44 22.76
CA LEU A 358 -28.76 -13.43 22.34
C LEU A 358 -28.34 -11.97 22.06
N TYR A 359 -27.05 -11.73 22.09
CA TYR A 359 -26.43 -10.46 21.74
C TYR A 359 -25.68 -10.61 20.43
N ASP A 360 -25.88 -9.68 19.51
CA ASP A 360 -25.11 -9.59 18.28
C ASP A 360 -23.76 -8.96 18.62
N VAL A 361 -22.68 -9.72 18.45
CA VAL A 361 -21.32 -9.32 18.81
C VAL A 361 -20.47 -9.25 17.55
N ALA A 362 -19.96 -8.06 17.25
CA ALA A 362 -19.02 -7.81 16.17
C ALA A 362 -17.60 -7.89 16.72
N PHE A 363 -16.78 -8.78 16.16
CA PHE A 363 -15.37 -8.90 16.46
C PHE A 363 -14.54 -8.21 15.38
N TYR A 364 -13.46 -7.56 15.79
CA TYR A 364 -12.55 -6.87 14.88
C TYR A 364 -11.08 -7.12 15.26
N CYS A 365 -10.19 -7.08 14.27
CA CYS A 365 -8.75 -7.24 14.44
C CYS A 365 -8.01 -6.52 13.32
N SER A 366 -6.96 -5.75 13.65
CA SER A 366 -6.06 -5.18 12.64
C SER A 366 -4.94 -6.15 12.34
N TYR A 367 -4.87 -6.64 11.11
CA TYR A 367 -3.84 -7.53 10.59
C TYR A 367 -2.82 -6.70 9.79
N LEU A 368 -1.53 -6.90 10.03
CA LEU A 368 -0.43 -6.23 9.32
C LEU A 368 0.59 -7.28 8.87
N ASP A 369 0.93 -7.26 7.59
CA ASP A 369 1.99 -8.06 6.97
C ASP A 369 2.84 -7.18 6.07
N GLU A 370 4.11 -6.94 6.45
CA GLU A 370 5.00 -6.01 5.75
C GLU A 370 5.31 -6.43 4.30
N ASP A 371 5.16 -7.72 3.99
CA ASP A 371 5.39 -8.27 2.65
C ASP A 371 4.08 -8.28 1.81
N ASN A 372 3.01 -7.66 2.33
CA ASN A 372 1.67 -7.61 1.76
C ASN A 372 1.03 -9.01 1.58
N HIS A 373 1.36 -9.96 2.47
CA HIS A 373 0.72 -11.27 2.42
C HIS A 373 -0.67 -11.27 3.06
N PHE A 374 -1.69 -11.70 2.32
CA PHE A 374 -3.02 -11.91 2.89
C PHE A 374 -3.07 -13.19 3.73
N PRO A 375 -3.92 -13.21 4.77
CA PRO A 375 -4.06 -14.41 5.60
C PRO A 375 -4.79 -15.52 4.84
N LEU A 376 -4.10 -16.64 4.62
CA LEU A 376 -4.71 -17.91 4.16
C LEU A 376 -5.72 -18.47 5.17
N LEU A 377 -5.52 -18.16 6.46
CA LEU A 377 -6.47 -18.44 7.53
C LEU A 377 -6.71 -17.16 8.32
N SER A 378 -7.98 -16.81 8.55
CA SER A 378 -8.41 -15.70 9.40
C SER A 378 -9.63 -16.15 10.21
N GLN A 379 -9.43 -16.71 11.40
CA GLN A 379 -10.47 -17.41 12.15
C GLN A 379 -10.77 -16.76 13.50
N LEU A 380 -12.05 -16.70 13.84
CA LEU A 380 -12.53 -16.44 15.19
C LEU A 380 -12.95 -17.76 15.85
N SER A 381 -12.41 -18.04 17.03
CA SER A 381 -12.92 -19.05 17.94
C SER A 381 -13.59 -18.41 19.15
N VAL A 382 -14.76 -18.91 19.54
CA VAL A 382 -15.43 -18.56 20.80
C VAL A 382 -15.63 -19.83 21.62
N ASP A 383 -15.24 -19.79 22.89
CA ASP A 383 -15.28 -20.93 23.84
C ASP A 383 -14.58 -22.21 23.32
N GLY A 384 -13.55 -22.02 22.49
CA GLY A 384 -12.77 -23.10 21.90
C GLY A 384 -13.40 -23.77 20.67
N GLU A 385 -14.53 -23.26 20.17
CA GLU A 385 -15.12 -23.66 18.89
C GLU A 385 -14.83 -22.61 17.82
N ILE A 386 -14.41 -23.01 16.62
CA ILE A 386 -14.24 -22.10 15.48
C ILE A 386 -15.64 -21.72 15.00
N ILE A 387 -15.93 -20.43 15.00
CA ILE A 387 -17.24 -19.91 14.63
C ILE A 387 -17.28 -19.61 13.14
N GLU A 388 -16.41 -18.71 12.69
CA GLU A 388 -16.47 -18.15 11.34
C GLU A 388 -15.13 -17.57 10.89
N THR A 389 -14.98 -17.43 9.58
CA THR A 389 -13.83 -16.78 8.94
C THR A 389 -14.03 -15.27 8.96
N MET A 390 -13.03 -14.54 9.43
CA MET A 390 -13.01 -13.09 9.39
C MET A 390 -12.66 -12.61 7.98
N SER A 391 -13.26 -11.50 7.56
CA SER A 391 -13.02 -10.88 6.26
C SER A 391 -12.67 -9.40 6.42
N SER A 392 -11.93 -8.86 5.47
CA SER A 392 -11.70 -7.43 5.32
C SER A 392 -12.20 -7.00 3.94
N ALA A 393 -12.59 -5.74 3.80
CA ALA A 393 -12.85 -5.11 2.51
C ALA A 393 -11.63 -4.32 2.00
N ASP A 394 -10.54 -4.29 2.78
CA ASP A 394 -9.27 -3.68 2.43
C ASP A 394 -8.23 -4.78 2.20
N HIS A 395 -7.60 -4.78 1.03
CA HIS A 395 -6.64 -5.79 0.60
C HIS A 395 -5.21 -5.27 0.51
N ASN A 396 -4.93 -4.10 1.09
CA ASN A 396 -3.57 -3.71 1.41
C ASN A 396 -3.23 -4.19 2.82
N TYR A 397 -2.37 -5.19 2.90
CA TYR A 397 -1.96 -5.80 4.17
C TYR A 397 -0.68 -5.17 4.71
N ALA A 398 0.06 -4.42 3.89
CA ALA A 398 1.30 -3.74 4.25
C ALA A 398 1.10 -2.45 5.06
N ASP A 399 -0.10 -1.84 5.02
CA ASP A 399 -0.48 -0.67 5.83
C ASP A 399 -1.54 -0.97 6.91
N SER A 400 -1.77 -2.27 7.14
CA SER A 400 -2.74 -2.84 8.05
C SER A 400 -4.19 -2.80 7.57
N SER A 401 -4.82 -3.97 7.57
CA SER A 401 -6.20 -4.19 7.16
C SER A 401 -7.06 -4.69 8.33
N ILE A 402 -8.27 -4.15 8.48
CA ILE A 402 -9.19 -4.50 9.57
C ILE A 402 -10.08 -5.67 9.16
N PHE A 403 -9.85 -6.81 9.79
CA PHE A 403 -10.70 -7.98 9.68
C PHE A 403 -11.85 -7.92 10.65
N THR A 404 -13.06 -8.25 10.18
CA THR A 404 -14.27 -8.27 11.01
C THR A 404 -15.06 -9.55 10.81
N VAL A 405 -15.85 -9.90 11.83
CA VAL A 405 -16.86 -10.95 11.78
C VAL A 405 -17.95 -10.69 12.82
N GLN A 406 -19.18 -11.11 12.55
CA GLN A 406 -20.29 -10.96 13.49
C GLN A 406 -20.83 -12.33 13.89
N THR A 407 -21.16 -12.50 15.18
CA THR A 407 -21.80 -13.71 15.68
C THR A 407 -22.75 -13.41 16.84
N ALA A 408 -23.70 -14.30 17.10
CA ALA A 408 -24.69 -14.14 18.17
C ALA A 408 -24.31 -14.99 19.39
N LEU A 409 -24.18 -14.36 20.55
CA LEU A 409 -23.76 -15.02 21.80
C LEU A 409 -24.82 -14.91 22.90
N PRO A 410 -25.03 -15.96 23.71
CA PRO A 410 -25.89 -15.86 24.89
C PRO A 410 -25.27 -14.94 25.95
N PRO A 411 -26.07 -14.43 26.90
CA PRO A 411 -25.50 -13.75 28.05
C PRO A 411 -24.64 -14.70 28.90
N GLY A 412 -23.49 -14.23 29.34
CA GLY A 412 -22.55 -15.00 30.15
C GLY A 412 -21.10 -14.63 29.92
N ASN A 413 -20.23 -15.38 30.60
CA ASN A 413 -18.78 -15.28 30.40
C ASN A 413 -18.36 -16.20 29.27
N HIS A 414 -17.61 -15.63 28.33
CA HIS A 414 -17.10 -16.28 27.14
C HIS A 414 -15.59 -16.08 27.04
N THR A 415 -14.98 -16.84 26.15
CA THR A 415 -13.60 -16.62 25.70
C THR A 415 -13.57 -16.48 24.20
N TYR A 416 -12.77 -15.57 23.65
CA TYR A 416 -12.51 -15.51 22.22
C TYR A 416 -11.01 -15.63 21.94
N GLU A 417 -10.67 -16.19 20.79
CA GLU A 417 -9.32 -16.24 20.24
C GLU A 417 -9.39 -15.99 18.75
N MET A 418 -8.57 -15.07 18.25
CA MET A 418 -8.42 -14.81 16.82
C MET A 418 -7.11 -15.42 16.35
N SER A 419 -7.16 -16.17 15.24
CA SER A 419 -6.00 -16.89 14.69
C SER A 419 -5.86 -16.57 13.20
N PHE A 420 -4.69 -16.09 12.83
CA PHE A 420 -4.33 -15.75 11.46
C PHE A 420 -3.10 -16.54 11.01
N SER A 421 -3.04 -16.85 9.72
CA SER A 421 -1.88 -17.49 9.09
C SER A 421 -1.70 -16.96 7.67
N ASP A 422 -0.50 -16.48 7.34
CA ASP A 422 -0.11 -16.11 5.97
C ASP A 422 0.22 -17.35 5.10
N GLY A 423 0.16 -18.55 5.68
CA GLY A 423 0.54 -19.84 5.08
C GLY A 423 1.90 -20.38 5.54
N MET A 424 2.80 -19.54 6.06
CA MET A 424 4.12 -19.90 6.59
C MET A 424 4.27 -19.60 8.09
N SER A 425 3.60 -18.57 8.59
CA SER A 425 3.65 -18.08 9.96
C SER A 425 2.24 -17.94 10.53
N ASP A 426 2.07 -18.42 11.76
CA ASP A 426 0.81 -18.31 12.50
C ASP A 426 0.92 -17.23 13.57
N VAL A 427 -0.10 -16.38 13.68
CA VAL A 427 -0.24 -15.35 14.72
C VAL A 427 -1.63 -15.43 15.34
N GLY A 428 -1.73 -15.18 16.64
CA GLY A 428 -3.02 -15.17 17.32
C GLY A 428 -3.02 -14.32 18.57
N THR A 429 -4.21 -13.91 19.00
CA THR A 429 -4.41 -13.09 20.20
C THR A 429 -4.21 -13.89 21.49
N GLY A 430 -4.27 -15.22 21.40
CA GLY A 430 -4.54 -16.09 22.54
C GLY A 430 -5.99 -15.94 23.03
N ALA A 431 -6.38 -16.78 23.99
CA ALA A 431 -7.71 -16.75 24.57
C ALA A 431 -7.89 -15.55 25.51
N ILE A 432 -8.86 -14.69 25.20
CA ILE A 432 -9.25 -13.49 25.95
C ILE A 432 -10.64 -13.72 26.54
N SER A 433 -10.79 -13.50 27.85
CA SER A 433 -12.09 -13.63 28.53
C SER A 433 -12.91 -12.34 28.40
N PHE A 434 -14.20 -12.48 28.17
CA PHE A 434 -15.14 -11.36 28.11
C PHE A 434 -16.52 -11.78 28.60
N THR A 435 -17.38 -10.80 28.86
CA THR A 435 -18.74 -11.03 29.34
C THR A 435 -19.73 -10.35 28.41
N VAL A 436 -20.74 -11.10 28.00
CA VAL A 436 -21.85 -10.62 27.18
C VAL A 436 -23.08 -10.53 28.07
N GLY A 437 -23.76 -9.38 28.08
CA GLY A 437 -25.08 -9.25 28.70
C GLY A 437 -25.20 -9.67 30.17
N SER A 438 -24.27 -9.28 31.04
CA SER A 438 -24.35 -9.66 32.47
C SER A 438 -25.51 -8.97 33.18
N ASP A 439 -26.37 -9.76 33.83
CA ASP A 439 -27.35 -9.27 34.82
C ASP A 439 -26.71 -8.92 36.18
N GLU A 440 -25.40 -9.15 36.35
CA GLU A 440 -24.68 -8.74 37.55
C GLU A 440 -24.43 -7.25 37.49
N GLU A 441 -25.18 -6.48 38.29
CA GLU A 441 -24.82 -5.09 38.57
C GLU A 441 -23.86 -5.01 39.76
N THR A 442 -22.87 -4.14 39.63
CA THR A 442 -22.06 -3.69 40.76
C THR A 442 -22.33 -2.21 40.98
N GLU A 443 -22.30 -1.79 42.25
CA GLU A 443 -22.44 -0.39 42.62
C GLU A 443 -21.18 0.12 43.30
N TYR A 444 -20.84 1.38 43.03
CA TYR A 444 -19.84 2.12 43.79
C TYR A 444 -20.41 3.48 44.19
N THR A 445 -19.82 4.07 45.23
CA THR A 445 -20.20 5.40 45.70
C THR A 445 -19.04 6.36 45.52
N PHE A 446 -19.23 7.34 44.63
CA PHE A 446 -18.33 8.47 44.49
C PHE A 446 -18.65 9.51 45.57
N THR A 447 -17.63 9.96 46.31
CA THR A 447 -17.79 11.04 47.30
C THR A 447 -17.20 12.32 46.75
N ASN A 448 -18.04 13.35 46.58
CA ASN A 448 -17.63 14.63 46.02
C ASN A 448 -17.42 15.68 47.13
N LEU A 449 -16.44 16.55 46.93
CA LEU A 449 -16.31 17.80 47.68
C LEU A 449 -17.12 18.92 47.03
N SER A 450 -17.31 20.02 47.76
CA SER A 450 -17.69 21.28 47.13
C SER A 450 -16.55 21.76 46.22
N ASP A 451 -16.90 22.44 45.13
CA ASP A 451 -16.00 22.90 44.07
C ASP A 451 -15.54 21.76 43.13
N TRP A 452 -14.37 21.90 42.51
CA TRP A 452 -13.84 20.97 41.51
C TRP A 452 -13.41 19.62 42.08
N ASN A 453 -13.81 18.55 41.40
CA ASN A 453 -13.46 17.17 41.68
C ASN A 453 -13.00 16.48 40.39
N MET A 454 -12.20 15.42 40.51
CA MET A 454 -11.87 14.54 39.40
C MET A 454 -12.75 13.29 39.46
N VAL A 455 -13.51 13.04 38.40
CA VAL A 455 -14.49 11.95 38.30
C VAL A 455 -14.14 11.01 37.16
N GLY A 456 -14.67 9.79 37.23
CA GLY A 456 -14.58 8.80 36.18
C GLY A 456 -15.73 7.81 36.25
N LEU A 457 -15.96 7.08 35.17
CA LEU A 457 -17.03 6.08 35.09
C LEU A 457 -16.44 4.67 35.14
N SER A 458 -16.71 3.95 36.23
CA SER A 458 -16.10 2.65 36.52
C SER A 458 -17.05 1.44 36.39
N VAL A 459 -18.24 1.64 35.84
CA VAL A 459 -19.21 0.59 35.47
C VAL A 459 -19.83 0.97 34.12
N GLY A 460 -20.33 0.01 33.36
CA GLY A 460 -21.13 0.28 32.17
C GLY A 460 -22.55 0.70 32.56
N VAL A 461 -23.01 1.84 32.08
CA VAL A 461 -24.38 2.36 32.34
C VAL A 461 -25.14 2.50 31.03
N GLU A 462 -26.47 2.47 31.09
CA GLU A 462 -27.30 2.62 29.88
C GLU A 462 -27.27 4.04 29.28
N ASP A 463 -27.08 5.06 30.13
CA ASP A 463 -27.04 6.46 29.70
C ASP A 463 -25.87 7.17 30.39
N GLU A 464 -24.88 7.53 29.57
CA GLU A 464 -23.61 8.10 29.98
C GLU A 464 -23.67 9.61 30.27
N ASN A 465 -24.85 10.23 30.15
CA ASN A 465 -24.98 11.66 30.33
C ASN A 465 -24.67 12.11 31.77
N VAL A 466 -23.84 13.15 31.92
CA VAL A 466 -23.43 13.65 33.23
C VAL A 466 -24.59 14.11 34.09
N SER A 467 -25.67 14.63 33.50
CA SER A 467 -26.85 15.09 34.24
C SER A 467 -27.67 13.94 34.83
N ILE A 468 -27.52 12.73 34.28
CA ILE A 468 -28.17 11.50 34.77
C ILE A 468 -27.29 10.84 35.82
N ILE A 469 -25.99 10.72 35.55
CA ILE A 469 -25.04 10.09 36.46
C ILE A 469 -24.81 10.96 37.70
N PHE A 470 -24.57 12.27 37.53
CA PHE A 470 -24.26 13.22 38.60
C PHE A 470 -25.28 14.37 38.64
N PRO A 471 -26.53 14.13 39.07
CA PRO A 471 -27.60 15.14 39.01
C PRO A 471 -27.39 16.36 39.93
N GLU A 472 -26.49 16.25 40.91
CA GLU A 472 -26.12 17.35 41.83
C GLU A 472 -24.89 18.14 41.35
N ALA A 473 -24.31 17.79 40.20
CA ALA A 473 -23.23 18.55 39.59
C ALA A 473 -23.75 19.87 38.99
N ILE A 474 -22.87 20.85 38.86
CA ILE A 474 -23.19 22.11 38.20
C ILE A 474 -23.19 21.86 36.68
N ASP A 475 -24.31 22.17 36.03
CA ASP A 475 -24.45 22.06 34.58
C ASP A 475 -23.31 22.76 33.81
N GLY A 476 -22.81 22.11 32.75
CA GLY A 476 -21.75 22.66 31.90
C GLY A 476 -20.38 22.73 32.57
N THR A 477 -20.08 21.81 33.49
CA THR A 477 -18.79 21.74 34.18
C THR A 477 -18.04 20.43 34.02
N LEU A 478 -18.48 19.51 33.15
CA LEU A 478 -17.72 18.31 32.82
C LEU A 478 -16.62 18.66 31.82
N TYR A 479 -15.34 18.52 32.20
CA TYR A 479 -14.23 18.80 31.29
C TYR A 479 -13.27 17.60 31.16
N SER A 480 -13.05 17.14 29.94
CA SER A 480 -11.97 16.21 29.56
C SER A 480 -10.67 17.00 29.31
N PHE A 481 -9.58 16.30 28.99
CA PHE A 481 -8.32 16.95 28.61
C PHE A 481 -7.67 16.28 27.40
N ASP A 482 -7.45 17.08 26.36
CA ASP A 482 -6.65 16.75 25.18
C ASP A 482 -5.84 17.99 24.77
N GLY A 483 -4.64 18.12 25.34
CA GLY A 483 -3.78 19.31 25.26
C GLY A 483 -4.35 20.59 25.92
N SER A 484 -5.67 20.65 26.09
CA SER A 484 -6.45 21.71 26.71
C SER A 484 -7.74 21.13 27.28
N TYR A 485 -8.46 21.90 28.12
CA TYR A 485 -9.74 21.44 28.66
C TYR A 485 -10.86 21.58 27.64
N ILE A 486 -11.56 20.47 27.39
CA ILE A 486 -12.68 20.38 26.46
C ILE A 486 -13.95 20.13 27.26
N LEU A 487 -15.02 20.87 26.97
CA LEU A 487 -16.31 20.72 27.64
C LEU A 487 -17.05 19.52 27.04
N GLU A 488 -17.57 18.64 27.89
CA GLU A 488 -18.22 17.40 27.51
C GLU A 488 -19.64 17.29 28.10
N GLU A 489 -20.44 16.37 27.57
CA GLU A 489 -21.79 16.08 28.07
C GLU A 489 -21.95 14.64 28.59
N ASN A 490 -21.11 13.70 28.12
CA ASN A 490 -21.17 12.28 28.47
C ASN A 490 -19.84 11.81 29.06
N LEU A 491 -19.89 10.80 29.92
CA LEU A 491 -18.71 10.14 30.47
C LEU A 491 -18.39 8.87 29.68
N VAL A 492 -17.19 8.80 29.12
CA VAL A 492 -16.63 7.59 28.52
C VAL A 492 -15.86 6.78 29.57
N ASN A 493 -16.06 5.46 29.62
CA ASN A 493 -15.27 4.58 30.48
C ASN A 493 -13.76 4.69 30.18
N GLY A 494 -12.94 4.67 31.23
CA GLY A 494 -11.47 4.79 31.12
C GLY A 494 -10.96 6.22 31.00
N GLN A 495 -11.82 7.18 30.63
CA GLN A 495 -11.48 8.59 30.56
C GLN A 495 -11.77 9.30 31.91
N GLY A 496 -10.83 10.14 32.35
CA GLY A 496 -11.01 10.99 33.53
C GLY A 496 -11.55 12.38 33.17
N TYR A 497 -12.31 12.99 34.08
CA TYR A 497 -12.91 14.32 33.88
C TYR A 497 -12.78 15.22 35.12
N TRP A 498 -12.81 16.53 34.91
CA TRP A 498 -13.18 17.49 35.95
C TRP A 498 -14.68 17.65 36.03
N LEU A 499 -15.23 17.74 37.24
CA LEU A 499 -16.64 18.05 37.48
C LEU A 499 -16.79 18.91 38.72
N ARG A 500 -17.71 19.89 38.69
CA ARG A 500 -17.88 20.86 39.79
C ARG A 500 -19.20 20.67 40.52
N PHE A 501 -19.17 20.79 41.85
CA PHE A 501 -20.34 20.66 42.70
C PHE A 501 -20.49 21.88 43.63
N ASP A 502 -21.72 22.30 43.93
CA ASP A 502 -21.96 23.40 44.87
C ASP A 502 -21.67 22.99 46.33
N ASN A 503 -21.95 21.74 46.68
CA ASN A 503 -21.83 21.21 48.03
C ASN A 503 -21.13 19.85 48.01
N ALA A 504 -20.45 19.53 49.12
CA ALA A 504 -19.95 18.17 49.32
C ALA A 504 -21.11 17.18 49.47
N GLY A 505 -20.95 15.98 48.92
CA GLY A 505 -22.00 14.98 48.84
C GLY A 505 -21.45 13.62 48.38
N SER A 506 -22.35 12.79 47.86
CA SER A 506 -21.98 11.52 47.24
C SER A 506 -23.04 11.07 46.25
N THR A 507 -22.60 10.34 45.22
CA THR A 507 -23.46 9.71 44.22
C THR A 507 -23.16 8.22 44.18
N THR A 508 -24.20 7.39 44.27
CA THR A 508 -24.09 5.94 44.07
C THR A 508 -24.48 5.61 42.64
N ILE A 509 -23.60 4.90 41.94
CA ILE A 509 -23.74 4.54 40.53
C ILE A 509 -23.73 3.02 40.46
N SER A 510 -24.73 2.45 39.81
CA SER A 510 -24.89 1.01 39.58
C SER A 510 -24.80 0.75 38.08
N GLY A 511 -24.21 -0.38 37.69
CA GLY A 511 -24.09 -0.76 36.29
C GLY A 511 -23.34 -2.07 36.12
N THR A 512 -23.06 -2.44 34.88
CA THR A 512 -22.33 -3.67 34.56
C THR A 512 -20.86 -3.54 34.99
N PRO A 513 -20.29 -4.57 35.65
CA PRO A 513 -18.92 -4.53 36.11
C PRO A 513 -17.95 -4.55 34.93
N ILE A 514 -16.97 -3.65 34.98
CA ILE A 514 -15.80 -3.60 34.11
C ILE A 514 -14.68 -4.30 34.86
N ASN A 515 -14.27 -5.47 34.38
CA ASN A 515 -13.22 -6.29 35.00
C ASN A 515 -11.84 -6.07 34.38
N GLU A 516 -11.82 -5.60 33.14
CA GLU A 516 -10.64 -5.25 32.37
C GLU A 516 -10.97 -4.08 31.43
N LEU A 517 -10.02 -3.17 31.24
CA LEU A 517 -10.17 -2.03 30.34
C LEU A 517 -8.82 -1.61 29.77
N THR A 518 -8.73 -1.53 28.45
CA THR A 518 -7.58 -0.95 27.74
C THR A 518 -7.80 0.54 27.50
N ILE A 519 -6.79 1.34 27.79
CA ILE A 519 -6.82 2.80 27.71
C ILE A 519 -5.68 3.26 26.81
N THR A 520 -6.02 3.97 25.74
CA THR A 520 -5.04 4.64 24.87
C THR A 520 -4.51 5.90 25.55
N LEU A 521 -3.19 6.09 25.48
CA LEU A 521 -2.47 7.23 26.03
C LEU A 521 -1.78 7.99 24.90
N SER A 522 -1.78 9.31 25.01
CA SER A 522 -0.91 10.19 24.22
C SER A 522 0.35 10.57 24.99
N GLU A 523 1.43 10.89 24.29
CA GLU A 523 2.65 11.44 24.90
C GLU A 523 2.30 12.66 25.76
N GLY A 524 2.74 12.67 27.02
CA GLY A 524 2.41 13.74 27.97
C GLY A 524 1.31 13.36 28.96
N TRP A 525 0.46 14.31 29.32
CA TRP A 525 -0.50 14.18 30.42
C TRP A 525 -1.86 13.70 29.93
N ASN A 526 -2.35 12.60 30.51
CA ASN A 526 -3.63 11.98 30.22
C ASN A 526 -4.52 12.00 31.46
N MET A 527 -5.82 12.22 31.28
CA MET A 527 -6.82 12.02 32.35
C MET A 527 -7.46 10.64 32.17
N ILE A 528 -7.34 9.76 33.16
CA ILE A 528 -7.85 8.40 33.10
C ILE A 528 -8.81 8.11 34.26
N SER A 529 -9.59 7.05 34.15
CA SER A 529 -10.40 6.50 35.24
C SER A 529 -10.21 4.99 35.40
N GLY A 530 -10.55 4.48 36.60
CA GLY A 530 -10.43 3.05 36.92
C GLY A 530 -11.61 2.20 36.45
N ILE A 531 -11.43 0.89 36.62
CA ILE A 531 -12.45 -0.16 36.42
C ILE A 531 -13.30 -0.36 37.68
N SER A 532 -14.18 -1.37 37.71
CA SER A 532 -15.13 -1.57 38.83
C SER A 532 -14.47 -1.92 40.16
N THR A 533 -13.21 -2.37 40.14
CA THR A 533 -12.41 -2.65 41.34
C THR A 533 -11.19 -1.72 41.43
N PRO A 534 -10.71 -1.37 42.63
CA PRO A 534 -9.50 -0.56 42.78
C PRO A 534 -8.27 -1.26 42.20
N VAL A 535 -7.51 -0.53 41.36
CA VAL A 535 -6.30 -1.07 40.69
C VAL A 535 -5.05 -0.38 41.23
N SER A 536 -4.09 -1.16 41.73
CA SER A 536 -2.79 -0.64 42.12
C SER A 536 -2.01 -0.17 40.90
N VAL A 537 -1.43 1.02 40.93
CA VAL A 537 -0.64 1.55 39.80
C VAL A 537 0.55 0.63 39.49
N ASP A 538 1.08 -0.07 40.50
CA ASP A 538 2.18 -1.02 40.35
C ASP A 538 1.84 -2.29 39.54
N VAL A 539 0.55 -2.58 39.29
CA VAL A 539 0.09 -3.78 38.57
C VAL A 539 -0.59 -3.49 37.24
N ILE A 540 -0.59 -2.23 36.80
CA ILE A 540 -1.06 -1.86 35.46
C ILE A 540 -0.23 -2.60 34.41
N ILE A 541 -0.89 -3.14 33.40
CA ILE A 541 -0.24 -3.81 32.28
C ILE A 541 0.21 -2.73 31.30
N ASP A 542 1.51 -2.45 31.30
CA ASP A 542 2.17 -1.45 30.46
C ASP A 542 3.37 -2.12 29.75
N PRO A 543 3.13 -2.84 28.63
CA PRO A 543 4.16 -3.61 27.95
C PRO A 543 5.24 -2.72 27.33
N SER A 544 4.86 -1.52 26.91
CA SER A 544 5.73 -0.54 26.26
C SER A 544 6.49 0.35 27.25
N GLY A 545 6.18 0.28 28.55
CA GLY A 545 6.83 1.08 29.59
C GLY A 545 6.53 2.58 29.46
N LEU A 546 5.31 2.91 29.06
CA LEU A 546 4.79 4.25 28.82
C LEU A 546 4.68 5.08 30.10
N ILE A 547 4.27 4.48 31.21
CA ILE A 547 3.94 5.22 32.44
C ILE A 547 5.21 5.77 33.08
N ILE A 548 5.29 7.11 33.19
CA ILE A 548 6.39 7.76 33.87
C ILE A 548 6.23 7.57 35.38
N PRO A 549 7.18 6.96 36.11
CA PRO A 549 7.02 6.66 37.52
C PRO A 549 6.78 7.90 38.37
N GLY A 550 5.85 7.80 39.34
CA GLY A 550 5.51 8.87 40.29
C GLY A 550 4.73 10.04 39.68
N THR A 551 4.07 9.80 38.55
CA THR A 551 3.24 10.79 37.86
C THR A 551 1.73 10.49 37.93
N VAL A 552 1.30 9.56 38.78
CA VAL A 552 -0.14 9.35 39.02
C VAL A 552 -0.63 10.30 40.11
N TYR A 553 -1.57 11.17 39.77
CA TYR A 553 -2.12 12.18 40.68
C TYR A 553 -3.64 12.16 40.72
N GLY A 554 -4.20 12.14 41.93
CA GLY A 554 -5.60 12.48 42.19
C GLY A 554 -5.75 13.95 42.62
N PHE A 555 -7.00 14.38 42.81
CA PHE A 555 -7.31 15.71 43.33
C PHE A 555 -8.31 15.69 44.48
N ASN A 556 -7.93 16.28 45.62
CA ASN A 556 -8.76 16.38 46.82
C ASN A 556 -8.53 17.76 47.45
N GLY A 557 -9.02 18.79 46.77
CA GLY A 557 -8.75 20.21 47.08
C GLY A 557 -7.33 20.68 46.72
N SER A 558 -6.40 19.77 46.49
CA SER A 558 -5.10 20.00 45.85
C SER A 558 -4.61 18.71 45.20
N TYR A 559 -3.64 18.78 44.29
CA TYR A 559 -3.04 17.58 43.72
C TYR A 559 -2.28 16.77 44.76
N PHE A 560 -2.49 15.47 44.74
CA PHE A 560 -1.78 14.52 45.58
C PHE A 560 -1.39 13.28 44.78
N SER A 561 -0.24 12.70 45.10
CA SER A 561 0.23 11.50 44.43
C SER A 561 -0.58 10.30 44.93
N GLU A 562 -0.96 9.43 44.00
CA GLU A 562 -1.66 8.19 44.32
C GLU A 562 -0.88 6.95 43.91
N SER A 563 -1.14 5.87 44.63
CA SER A 563 -0.63 4.53 44.30
C SER A 563 -1.73 3.55 43.89
N THR A 564 -2.99 3.97 43.98
CA THR A 564 -4.16 3.18 43.62
C THR A 564 -5.12 4.04 42.81
N ILE A 565 -5.65 3.48 41.73
CA ILE A 565 -6.76 4.03 40.95
C ILE A 565 -8.04 3.47 41.58
N GLU A 566 -8.67 4.26 42.44
CA GLU A 566 -9.95 3.93 43.09
C GLU A 566 -11.14 4.09 42.14
N THR A 567 -12.13 3.23 42.29
CA THR A 567 -13.39 3.21 41.52
C THR A 567 -14.13 4.55 41.58
N GLY A 568 -14.55 5.07 40.42
CA GLY A 568 -15.36 6.29 40.30
C GLY A 568 -14.60 7.62 40.30
N TYR A 569 -13.29 7.60 40.51
CA TYR A 569 -12.45 8.80 40.54
C TYR A 569 -11.65 8.94 39.24
N GLY A 570 -11.37 10.19 38.86
CA GLY A 570 -10.45 10.53 37.78
C GLY A 570 -9.03 10.74 38.28
N TYR A 571 -8.04 10.42 37.46
CA TYR A 571 -6.62 10.53 37.77
C TYR A 571 -5.84 11.12 36.60
N TRP A 572 -4.78 11.85 36.91
CA TRP A 572 -3.76 12.20 35.93
C TRP A 572 -2.71 11.11 35.88
N LEU A 573 -2.27 10.79 34.67
CA LEU A 573 -1.15 9.88 34.42
C LEU A 573 -0.28 10.48 33.30
N ARG A 574 1.05 10.43 33.45
CA ARG A 574 1.95 10.90 32.40
C ARG A 574 2.57 9.75 31.61
N SER A 575 2.46 9.82 30.29
CA SER A 575 3.07 8.89 29.35
C SER A 575 4.35 9.45 28.74
N GLY A 576 5.32 8.58 28.46
CA GLY A 576 6.56 8.87 27.73
C GLY A 576 6.43 8.78 26.20
N GLY A 577 5.29 8.31 25.68
CA GLY A 577 4.99 8.19 24.25
C GLY A 577 3.52 7.82 24.02
N ASP A 578 3.12 7.67 22.77
CA ASP A 578 1.79 7.17 22.42
C ASP A 578 1.72 5.64 22.59
N GLY A 579 0.56 5.11 22.95
CA GLY A 579 0.31 3.66 23.05
C GLY A 579 -0.80 3.31 24.03
N GLU A 580 -0.80 2.09 24.56
CA GLU A 580 -1.90 1.58 25.37
C GLU A 580 -1.43 0.98 26.70
N ILE A 581 -2.30 1.08 27.71
CA ILE A 581 -2.19 0.38 28.99
C ILE A 581 -3.47 -0.40 29.27
N THR A 582 -3.37 -1.49 30.03
CA THR A 582 -4.56 -2.27 30.44
C THR A 582 -4.68 -2.31 31.97
N LEU A 583 -5.87 -1.95 32.45
CA LEU A 583 -6.29 -2.10 33.84
C LEU A 583 -7.06 -3.42 33.97
N SER A 584 -6.65 -4.31 34.88
CA SER A 584 -7.37 -5.57 35.13
C SER A 584 -7.30 -6.01 36.59
N GLU A 585 -8.28 -6.81 37.04
CA GLU A 585 -8.36 -7.32 38.42
C GLU A 585 -7.19 -8.26 38.80
N SER A 586 -6.52 -8.86 37.81
CA SER A 586 -5.55 -9.95 38.01
C SER A 586 -4.11 -9.64 37.57
N GLY A 587 -3.76 -8.36 37.41
CA GLY A 587 -2.48 -7.91 36.86
C GLY A 587 -1.22 -8.57 37.46
N ASN A 588 -0.53 -9.38 36.65
CA ASN A 588 0.86 -9.79 36.87
C ASN A 588 1.77 -8.94 35.97
N SER A 589 2.23 -7.79 36.45
CA SER A 589 3.20 -6.97 35.73
C SER A 589 4.40 -6.55 36.60
N ARG A 590 5.45 -6.06 35.93
CA ARG A 590 6.74 -5.69 36.52
C ARG A 590 6.55 -4.52 37.49
N LYS A 591 7.09 -4.65 38.71
CA LYS A 591 7.15 -3.55 39.68
C LYS A 591 7.65 -2.26 39.01
N MET A 592 6.83 -1.22 39.05
CA MET A 592 7.29 0.12 38.70
C MET A 592 8.49 0.50 39.57
N VAL A 593 9.49 1.10 38.93
CA VAL A 593 10.69 1.60 39.62
C VAL A 593 10.24 2.76 40.50
N ARG A 594 10.41 2.62 41.82
CA ARG A 594 10.16 3.72 42.75
C ARG A 594 11.04 4.91 42.38
N VAL A 595 10.42 6.08 42.25
CA VAL A 595 11.13 7.35 42.09
C VAL A 595 12.09 7.52 43.26
N HIS A 596 13.38 7.72 42.96
CA HIS A 596 14.37 8.06 43.97
C HIS A 596 14.07 9.45 44.50
N LEU A 597 13.76 9.57 45.79
CA LEU A 597 13.63 10.85 46.47
C LEU A 597 14.99 11.57 46.44
N PRO A 598 15.06 12.90 46.24
CA PRO A 598 16.34 13.59 46.24
C PRO A 598 16.92 13.58 47.66
N GLU A 599 18.07 12.93 47.87
CA GLU A 599 18.64 12.65 49.19
C GLU A 599 18.98 13.91 50.02
N SER A 600 19.05 15.08 49.39
CA SER A 600 19.50 16.36 49.98
C SER A 600 18.50 17.52 49.84
N ALA A 601 17.28 17.29 49.33
CA ALA A 601 16.32 18.36 49.08
C ALA A 601 15.71 18.96 50.36
N ASN A 602 15.56 20.28 50.40
CA ASN A 602 14.66 20.93 51.35
C ASN A 602 13.22 20.72 50.90
N THR A 603 12.27 20.64 51.84
CA THR A 603 10.86 20.40 51.53
C THR A 603 9.96 21.55 51.99
N LEU A 604 9.00 21.91 51.14
CA LEU A 604 7.87 22.76 51.47
C LEU A 604 6.61 21.91 51.36
N ARG A 605 5.80 21.86 52.42
CA ARG A 605 4.56 21.09 52.43
C ARG A 605 3.36 21.99 52.67
N VAL A 606 2.41 22.01 51.75
CA VAL A 606 1.15 22.76 51.86
C VAL A 606 0.01 21.86 51.39
N ASN A 607 -1.05 21.75 52.19
CA ASN A 607 -2.25 20.94 51.88
C ASN A 607 -1.98 19.50 51.44
N GLY A 608 -0.88 18.89 51.91
CA GLY A 608 -0.50 17.52 51.58
C GLY A 608 0.51 17.40 50.44
N GLN A 609 0.56 18.37 49.53
CA GLN A 609 1.53 18.45 48.44
C GLN A 609 2.93 18.80 48.98
N THR A 610 3.95 18.10 48.49
CA THR A 610 5.36 18.33 48.87
C THR A 610 6.14 18.86 47.67
N LEU A 611 6.72 20.04 47.82
CA LEU A 611 7.62 20.67 46.86
C LEU A 611 9.06 20.61 47.38
N TYR A 612 10.03 20.46 46.47
CA TYR A 612 11.45 20.28 46.79
C TYR A 612 12.27 21.50 46.34
N PHE A 613 13.21 21.98 47.15
CA PHE A 613 14.08 23.10 46.75
C PHE A 613 15.50 22.95 47.27
N GLY A 614 16.46 23.62 46.62
CA GLY A 614 17.89 23.42 46.91
C GLY A 614 18.40 22.10 46.34
N VAL A 615 17.85 21.64 45.22
CA VAL A 615 18.23 20.38 44.57
C VAL A 615 19.24 20.72 43.48
N GLU A 616 20.51 20.43 43.73
CA GLU A 616 21.60 20.78 42.79
C GLU A 616 21.62 19.89 41.54
N ASP A 617 21.20 18.61 41.63
CA ASP A 617 21.21 17.66 40.51
C ASP A 617 20.02 16.67 40.58
N ILE A 618 19.11 16.71 39.60
CA ILE A 618 18.19 15.61 39.24
C ILE A 618 18.65 15.07 37.88
N LEU A 619 18.88 13.76 37.78
CA LEU A 619 19.28 13.13 36.52
C LEU A 619 18.25 13.42 35.43
N HIS A 620 18.72 13.70 34.20
CA HIS A 620 17.85 14.16 33.12
C HIS A 620 16.66 13.21 32.86
N HIS A 621 16.87 11.90 32.97
CA HIS A 621 15.83 10.88 32.77
C HIS A 621 14.78 10.86 33.90
N ASP A 622 15.12 11.30 35.11
CA ASP A 622 14.19 11.31 36.25
C ASP A 622 13.39 12.60 36.35
N ARG A 623 13.72 13.64 35.57
CA ARG A 623 13.10 14.98 35.70
C ARG A 623 11.59 14.92 35.53
N LEU A 624 11.08 14.10 34.61
CA LEU A 624 9.65 14.02 34.31
C LEU A 624 8.85 13.41 35.47
N SER A 625 9.44 12.54 36.28
CA SER A 625 8.84 12.06 37.55
C SER A 625 8.56 13.18 38.55
N TYR A 626 9.14 14.37 38.34
CA TYR A 626 8.93 15.56 39.15
C TYR A 626 8.03 16.63 38.50
N SER A 627 7.45 16.34 37.34
CA SER A 627 6.43 17.21 36.73
C SER A 627 5.10 17.12 37.48
N LEU A 628 4.32 18.19 37.42
CA LEU A 628 2.96 18.27 37.91
C LEU A 628 1.97 18.25 36.74
N PRO A 629 0.73 17.74 36.96
CA PRO A 629 -0.32 17.77 35.95
C PRO A 629 -0.67 19.18 35.48
N PRO A 630 -1.43 19.31 34.36
CA PRO A 630 -2.02 20.58 33.95
C PRO A 630 -2.71 21.30 35.11
N LYS A 631 -2.76 22.63 35.07
CA LYS A 631 -3.37 23.42 36.15
C LYS A 631 -4.85 23.11 36.23
N PRO A 632 -5.41 22.81 37.42
CA PRO A 632 -6.82 22.52 37.54
C PRO A 632 -7.66 23.73 37.09
N PRO A 633 -8.95 23.53 36.75
CA PRO A 633 -9.82 24.61 36.31
C PRO A 633 -9.83 25.82 37.26
N ALA A 634 -10.10 27.00 36.70
CA ALA A 634 -9.99 28.26 37.43
C ALA A 634 -10.80 28.24 38.74
N GLY A 635 -10.14 28.59 39.84
CA GLY A 635 -10.71 28.58 41.20
C GLY A 635 -10.22 27.44 42.08
N ALA A 636 -9.73 26.34 41.50
CA ALA A 636 -9.10 25.27 42.25
C ALA A 636 -7.72 25.67 42.80
N PHE A 637 -7.37 25.15 43.98
CA PHE A 637 -6.06 25.39 44.58
C PHE A 637 -4.98 24.55 43.90
N ASP A 638 -3.87 25.19 43.55
CA ASP A 638 -2.71 24.57 42.93
C ASP A 638 -1.43 25.31 43.35
N MET A 639 -0.39 24.54 43.67
CA MET A 639 0.90 25.08 44.09
C MET A 639 2.02 24.33 43.35
N ARG A 640 2.86 25.07 42.67
CA ARG A 640 3.95 24.56 41.83
C ARG A 640 5.08 25.57 41.71
N PHE A 641 6.27 25.11 41.32
CA PHE A 641 7.32 26.01 40.85
C PHE A 641 7.10 26.40 39.39
N GLU A 642 7.86 27.39 38.92
CA GLU A 642 7.87 27.80 37.52
C GLU A 642 8.19 26.61 36.59
N GLY A 643 7.50 26.49 35.47
CA GLY A 643 7.67 25.39 34.51
C GLY A 643 6.92 24.10 34.88
N ASP A 644 5.93 24.16 35.77
CA ASP A 644 5.09 23.03 36.19
C ASP A 644 5.85 21.91 36.92
N TRP A 645 6.86 22.31 37.71
CA TRP A 645 7.70 21.39 38.47
C TRP A 645 7.33 21.33 39.96
N LYS A 646 7.52 20.14 40.54
CA LYS A 646 7.49 19.94 42.00
C LYS A 646 8.84 20.23 42.67
N TYR A 647 9.86 20.65 41.91
CA TYR A 647 11.18 21.02 42.43
C TYR A 647 11.73 22.33 41.83
N THR A 648 12.67 22.96 42.54
CA THR A 648 13.49 24.06 42.04
C THR A 648 14.92 23.99 42.59
N GLY A 649 15.87 24.60 41.87
CA GLY A 649 17.29 24.65 42.24
C GLY A 649 17.56 25.53 43.45
#